data_AF-A0A086M2T2-F1
#
_entry.id   AF-A0A086M2T2-F1
#
_cell.length_a   1.000
_cell.length_b   1.000
_cell.length_c   1.000
_cell.angle_alpha   90.00
_cell.angle_beta   90.00
_cell.angle_gamma   90.00
#
_symmetry.space_group_name_H-M   'P 1'
#
loop_
_entity.id
_entity.type
_entity.pdbx_description
1 polymer ?
#
loop_
_entity_poly.entity_id
_entity_poly.type
_entity_poly.pdbx_seq_one_letter_code
_entity_poly.pdbx_strand_id
1 'polypeptide(L)'
;MPQQLKVGAFCLDTSNVRKVLLPSLKRVVSVIQEHLPTLAGRVMTTLLQAIKGATTKLGEVPTDIDSYVQFNAYLQEVKGSAFGEYEARCSFVSEIFDLVKKFSVKVDAALKAQFVELSQALSTLRTQIQFAVSASEANTERFFEELEAAIPEVEAKLSEVHRQLDSVVFSTETADVDAVLAVLESLDNDVRAVTAKVERCRRCQEVLRTETSAFVDFDELVHTFNALQTFFTAKKSWASLRIQWGNQAFAAADVHAIEAQVQSCMKQLNRLQRTLGSNAAFQSMQTDVLKFKSFLPVVVALRSSALLPRHWEKIHGFFDESLELQSSSLLLKDLLNADVTPFVQDILQIAADANAEKTLAAMLESVRETWATLQLVTTVYKASKDKLPILGSLDEVLAVLDDSLATLATISGSRAARPIQADIEFEHEKLLLFQETVEEWEVLQRNWLYLEPIFASADIRKQLPSEAAKFAGVDQEWRALMKETQEYSLALAAGAKEGRLSTFRRMNQVLDAIRKALEDYLQHKREAFPRFYFLSSDELLEMLSQAKNLAAIQPLIRKCFANIYDLGIQEEAKVTEIVSMISAEGEEVLFAKALKPRGSVEKWMPEVEEMMFCTVKRNLRSKHGEAALGRREWISDTPCQVAACVAQILWVAQTEEALASNDVHSRLTQHYQRLGEQLQELTEIVRDDLTMLERRTVSALAIQELHNRDVVAELIDARAESCTHFTWTQQLRHYWDGEQDACVVEQMEARFDYGNEFLGAPTRLVVTPLTDRCWLTITSEERKRQSLLE
;
A
#
# COMPACT_ATOMS: atom_id res chain seq x y z
N MET A 1 -100.15 -19.63 -26.97
CA MET A 1 -100.20 -20.94 -27.64
C MET A 1 -101.65 -21.36 -27.87
N PRO A 2 -102.03 -21.82 -29.08
CA PRO A 2 -103.35 -22.37 -29.40
C PRO A 2 -103.62 -23.65 -28.60
N GLN A 3 -104.88 -24.00 -28.30
CA GLN A 3 -105.19 -25.19 -27.47
C GLN A 3 -104.76 -26.51 -28.12
N GLN A 4 -104.99 -26.68 -29.42
CA GLN A 4 -104.61 -27.87 -30.18
C GLN A 4 -103.84 -27.47 -31.44
N LEU A 5 -102.79 -28.22 -31.76
CA LEU A 5 -101.97 -28.03 -32.97
C LEU A 5 -102.10 -29.28 -33.85
N LYS A 6 -102.65 -29.14 -35.07
CA LYS A 6 -102.71 -30.27 -36.02
C LYS A 6 -101.38 -30.43 -36.76
N VAL A 7 -100.81 -31.63 -36.68
CA VAL A 7 -99.65 -32.10 -37.44
C VAL A 7 -100.13 -33.25 -38.31
N GLY A 8 -100.50 -32.92 -39.55
CA GLY A 8 -101.10 -33.88 -40.50
C GLY A 8 -102.39 -34.49 -39.95
N ALA A 9 -102.39 -35.82 -39.79
CA ALA A 9 -103.52 -36.57 -39.24
C ALA A 9 -103.66 -36.44 -37.70
N PHE A 10 -102.63 -35.97 -37.00
CA PHE A 10 -102.58 -35.96 -35.54
C PHE A 10 -102.85 -34.57 -34.96
N CYS A 11 -103.48 -34.54 -33.79
CA CYS A 11 -103.87 -33.31 -33.09
C CYS A 11 -103.16 -33.31 -31.72
N LEU A 12 -102.13 -32.48 -31.58
CA LEU A 12 -101.32 -32.38 -30.37
C LEU A 12 -101.96 -31.35 -29.42
N ASP A 13 -102.35 -31.81 -28.24
CA ASP A 13 -102.96 -30.97 -27.22
C ASP A 13 -101.86 -30.29 -26.39
N THR A 14 -101.77 -28.95 -26.48
CA THR A 14 -100.75 -28.16 -25.76
C THR A 14 -101.26 -27.59 -24.43
N SER A 15 -102.49 -27.98 -24.02
CA SER A 15 -103.14 -27.48 -22.82
C SER A 15 -102.28 -27.63 -21.55
N ASN A 16 -101.52 -28.73 -21.43
CA ASN A 16 -100.62 -28.95 -20.29
C ASN A 16 -99.43 -27.98 -20.27
N VAL A 17 -98.79 -27.72 -21.42
CA VAL A 17 -97.68 -26.75 -21.51
C VAL A 17 -98.15 -25.35 -21.10
N ARG A 18 -99.34 -24.94 -21.59
CA ARG A 18 -99.92 -23.63 -21.27
C ARG A 18 -100.25 -23.50 -19.77
N LYS A 19 -100.77 -24.56 -19.13
CA LYS A 19 -101.03 -24.58 -17.68
C LYS A 19 -99.75 -24.46 -16.85
N VAL A 20 -98.63 -25.04 -17.29
CA VAL A 20 -97.34 -24.97 -16.58
C VAL A 20 -96.67 -23.59 -16.71
N LEU A 21 -96.70 -22.96 -17.90
CA LEU A 21 -95.98 -21.69 -18.13
C LEU A 21 -96.73 -20.43 -17.65
N LEU A 22 -98.07 -20.40 -17.73
CA LEU A 22 -98.86 -19.21 -17.41
C LEU A 22 -98.67 -18.66 -15.99
N PRO A 23 -98.58 -19.50 -14.93
CA PRO A 23 -98.38 -19.01 -13.56
C PRO A 23 -97.06 -18.26 -13.38
N SER A 24 -95.99 -18.71 -14.04
CA SER A 24 -94.66 -18.07 -13.96
C SER A 24 -94.69 -16.66 -14.59
N LEU A 25 -95.26 -16.54 -15.80
CA LEU A 25 -95.37 -15.25 -16.48
C LEU A 25 -96.29 -14.27 -15.73
N LYS A 26 -97.40 -14.76 -15.16
CA LYS A 26 -98.28 -13.94 -14.30
C LYS A 26 -97.56 -13.44 -13.05
N ARG A 27 -96.66 -14.24 -12.47
CA ARG A 27 -95.85 -13.83 -11.31
C ARG A 27 -94.91 -12.68 -11.66
N VAL A 28 -94.20 -12.75 -12.80
CA VAL A 28 -93.31 -11.66 -13.25
C VAL A 28 -94.07 -10.35 -13.46
N VAL A 29 -95.23 -10.39 -14.13
CA VAL A 29 -96.06 -9.20 -14.34
C VAL A 29 -96.55 -8.63 -13.01
N SER A 30 -96.96 -9.46 -12.06
CA SER A 30 -97.39 -9.00 -10.73
C SER A 30 -96.28 -8.27 -9.98
N VAL A 31 -95.05 -8.77 -10.04
CA VAL A 31 -93.88 -8.14 -9.40
C VAL A 31 -93.58 -6.77 -10.02
N ILE A 32 -93.65 -6.65 -11.35
CA ILE A 32 -93.46 -5.37 -12.04
C ILE A 32 -94.56 -4.37 -11.66
N GLN A 33 -95.82 -4.82 -11.56
CA GLN A 33 -96.95 -3.97 -11.17
C GLN A 33 -96.85 -3.48 -9.71
N GLU A 34 -96.22 -4.25 -8.82
CA GLU A 34 -96.00 -3.85 -7.43
C GLU A 34 -94.85 -2.82 -7.29
N HIS A 35 -93.77 -2.96 -8.07
CA HIS A 35 -92.59 -2.10 -7.94
C HIS A 35 -92.68 -0.76 -8.69
N LEU A 36 -93.46 -0.67 -9.77
CA LEU A 36 -93.62 0.57 -10.56
C LEU A 36 -94.05 1.79 -9.71
N PRO A 37 -95.10 1.69 -8.87
CA PRO A 37 -95.50 2.79 -7.99
C PRO A 37 -94.45 3.15 -6.93
N THR A 38 -93.75 2.15 -6.38
CA THR A 38 -92.68 2.38 -5.38
C THR A 38 -91.50 3.14 -5.99
N LEU A 39 -91.12 2.79 -7.23
CA LEU A 39 -90.05 3.48 -7.95
C LEU A 39 -90.43 4.94 -8.25
N ALA A 40 -91.65 5.18 -8.74
CA ALA A 40 -92.15 6.54 -8.99
C ALA A 40 -92.13 7.38 -7.70
N GLY A 41 -92.63 6.84 -6.58
CA GLY A 41 -92.63 7.52 -5.29
C GLY A 41 -91.23 7.94 -4.83
N ARG A 42 -90.26 7.02 -4.89
CA ARG A 42 -88.88 7.32 -4.46
C ARG A 42 -88.22 8.41 -5.31
N VAL A 43 -88.41 8.36 -6.63
CA VAL A 43 -87.86 9.37 -7.55
C VAL A 43 -88.50 10.73 -7.30
N MET A 44 -89.83 10.80 -7.12
CA MET A 44 -90.55 12.04 -6.86
C MET A 44 -90.11 12.72 -5.55
N THR A 45 -90.01 11.99 -4.44
CA THR A 45 -89.60 12.55 -3.14
C THR A 45 -88.21 13.19 -3.22
N THR A 46 -87.26 12.48 -3.84
CA THR A 46 -85.88 12.95 -4.00
C THR A 46 -85.83 14.22 -4.85
N LEU A 47 -86.61 14.25 -5.93
CA LEU A 47 -86.63 15.36 -6.88
C LEU A 47 -87.31 16.60 -6.28
N LEU A 48 -88.40 16.43 -5.54
CA LEU A 48 -89.09 17.50 -4.81
C LEU A 48 -88.17 18.18 -3.78
N GLN A 49 -87.37 17.40 -3.04
CA GLN A 49 -86.43 17.94 -2.06
C GLN A 49 -85.33 18.77 -2.73
N ALA A 50 -84.78 18.29 -3.85
CA ALA A 50 -83.74 18.99 -4.61
C ALA A 50 -84.28 20.31 -5.20
N ILE A 51 -85.46 20.28 -5.84
CA ILE A 51 -86.08 21.46 -6.45
C ILE A 51 -86.42 22.52 -5.40
N LYS A 52 -86.98 22.13 -4.25
CA LYS A 52 -87.27 23.07 -3.16
C LYS A 52 -86.00 23.70 -2.59
N GLY A 53 -84.94 22.91 -2.39
CA GLY A 53 -83.64 23.42 -1.90
C GLY A 53 -83.00 24.44 -2.85
N ALA A 54 -83.03 24.16 -4.16
CA ALA A 54 -82.54 25.10 -5.17
C ALA A 54 -83.37 26.40 -5.21
N THR A 55 -84.69 26.29 -5.03
CA THR A 55 -85.60 27.45 -5.01
C THR A 55 -85.29 28.38 -3.83
N THR A 56 -85.04 27.84 -2.63
CA THR A 56 -84.73 28.66 -1.45
C THR A 56 -83.39 29.41 -1.60
N LYS A 57 -82.33 28.72 -2.04
CA LYS A 57 -81.01 29.33 -2.21
C LYS A 57 -80.97 30.43 -3.26
N LEU A 58 -81.73 30.27 -4.35
CA LEU A 58 -81.90 31.32 -5.37
C LEU A 58 -82.81 32.47 -4.92
N GLY A 59 -83.41 32.40 -3.73
CA GLY A 59 -84.22 33.46 -3.14
C GLY A 59 -83.46 34.41 -2.20
N GLU A 60 -82.23 34.08 -1.83
CA GLU A 60 -81.41 34.93 -0.94
C GLU A 60 -80.79 36.10 -1.72
N VAL A 61 -80.82 37.32 -1.15
CA VAL A 61 -80.26 38.51 -1.77
C VAL A 61 -78.83 38.74 -1.27
N PRO A 62 -77.81 38.79 -2.13
CA PRO A 62 -76.43 39.05 -1.72
C PRO A 62 -76.23 40.44 -1.13
N THR A 63 -75.47 40.56 -0.04
CA THR A 63 -75.19 41.84 0.64
C THR A 63 -73.75 42.33 0.46
N ASP A 64 -72.78 41.41 0.40
CA ASP A 64 -71.37 41.69 0.15
C ASP A 64 -70.85 41.03 -1.15
N ILE A 65 -69.63 41.40 -1.56
CA ILE A 65 -69.02 40.94 -2.82
C ILE A 65 -68.81 39.42 -2.80
N ASP A 66 -68.35 38.85 -1.68
CA ASP A 66 -68.09 37.41 -1.57
C ASP A 66 -69.38 36.58 -1.66
N SER A 67 -70.45 37.03 -1.01
CA SER A 67 -71.80 36.46 -1.11
C SER A 67 -72.38 36.63 -2.51
N TYR A 68 -72.06 37.74 -3.19
CA TYR A 68 -72.45 37.98 -4.58
C TYR A 68 -71.75 37.04 -5.56
N VAL A 69 -70.44 36.77 -5.37
CA VAL A 69 -69.70 35.76 -6.17
C VAL A 69 -70.31 34.38 -5.99
N GLN A 70 -70.56 33.98 -4.74
CA GLN A 70 -71.12 32.65 -4.42
C GLN A 70 -72.53 32.49 -4.99
N PHE A 71 -73.37 33.52 -4.86
CA PHE A 71 -74.70 33.55 -5.45
C PHE A 71 -74.67 33.42 -6.97
N ASN A 72 -73.78 34.17 -7.65
CA ASN A 72 -73.64 34.10 -9.11
C ASN A 72 -73.12 32.76 -9.60
N ALA A 73 -72.13 32.17 -8.92
CA ALA A 73 -71.63 30.84 -9.24
C ALA A 73 -72.74 29.78 -9.13
N TYR A 74 -73.52 29.83 -8.05
CA TYR A 74 -74.64 28.90 -7.83
C TYR A 74 -75.77 29.11 -8.85
N LEU A 75 -76.10 30.35 -9.19
CA LEU A 75 -77.07 30.68 -10.23
C LEU A 75 -76.69 30.08 -11.60
N GLN A 76 -75.41 30.17 -11.98
CA GLN A 76 -74.92 29.58 -13.23
C GLN A 76 -74.94 28.05 -13.20
N GLU A 77 -74.61 27.43 -12.06
CA GLU A 77 -74.69 25.97 -11.89
C GLU A 77 -76.13 25.46 -12.05
N VAL A 78 -77.09 26.08 -11.35
CA VAL A 78 -78.49 25.66 -11.43
C VAL A 78 -79.06 25.88 -12.83
N LYS A 79 -78.75 27.01 -13.48
CA LYS A 79 -79.19 27.32 -14.84
C LYS A 79 -78.52 26.43 -15.90
N GLY A 80 -77.25 26.07 -15.71
CA GLY A 80 -76.44 25.40 -16.71
C GLY A 80 -76.57 23.88 -16.72
N SER A 81 -76.65 23.24 -15.56
CA SER A 81 -76.64 21.76 -15.46
C SER A 81 -77.83 21.20 -14.68
N ALA A 82 -78.08 21.72 -13.47
CA ALA A 82 -79.00 21.06 -12.54
C ALA A 82 -80.47 21.15 -12.97
N PHE A 83 -80.92 22.28 -13.52
CA PHE A 83 -82.32 22.45 -13.94
C PHE A 83 -82.72 21.51 -15.08
N GLY A 84 -81.84 21.31 -16.08
CA GLY A 84 -82.08 20.38 -17.17
C GLY A 84 -82.17 18.92 -16.70
N GLU A 85 -81.35 18.54 -15.70
CA GLU A 85 -81.45 17.21 -15.08
C GLU A 85 -82.77 17.03 -14.32
N TYR A 86 -83.26 18.08 -13.65
CA TYR A 86 -84.55 18.05 -12.96
C TYR A 86 -85.72 17.89 -13.94
N GLU A 87 -85.71 18.60 -15.08
CA GLU A 87 -86.71 18.45 -16.14
C GLU A 87 -86.73 17.02 -16.72
N ALA A 88 -85.56 16.44 -17.02
CA ALA A 88 -85.46 15.08 -17.55
C ALA A 88 -86.02 14.02 -16.57
N ARG A 89 -85.70 14.16 -15.28
CA ARG A 89 -86.19 13.24 -14.24
C ARG A 89 -87.68 13.40 -13.96
N CYS A 90 -88.24 14.60 -14.06
CA CYS A 90 -89.69 14.82 -14.04
C CYS A 90 -90.38 14.09 -15.21
N SER A 91 -89.82 14.18 -16.43
CA SER A 91 -90.34 13.48 -17.62
C SER A 91 -90.35 11.96 -17.43
N PHE A 92 -89.27 11.41 -16.86
CA PHE A 92 -89.19 9.97 -16.57
C PHE A 92 -90.30 9.51 -15.61
N VAL A 93 -90.62 10.31 -14.59
CA VAL A 93 -91.75 10.02 -13.70
C VAL A 93 -93.07 10.09 -14.46
N SER A 94 -93.26 11.06 -15.36
CA SER A 94 -94.46 11.13 -16.22
C SER A 94 -94.65 9.86 -17.05
N GLU A 95 -93.57 9.34 -17.66
CA GLU A 95 -93.61 8.07 -18.42
C GLU A 95 -94.00 6.87 -17.56
N ILE A 96 -93.55 6.80 -16.30
CA ILE A 96 -93.96 5.75 -15.36
C ILE A 96 -95.47 5.85 -15.06
N PHE A 97 -96.00 7.06 -14.84
CA PHE A 97 -97.43 7.25 -14.61
C PHE A 97 -98.28 6.92 -15.85
N ASP A 98 -97.75 7.12 -17.06
CA ASP A 98 -98.40 6.68 -18.29
C ASP A 98 -98.47 5.15 -18.38
N LEU A 99 -97.40 4.43 -18.00
CA LEU A 99 -97.40 2.96 -17.92
C LEU A 99 -98.41 2.45 -16.88
N VAL A 100 -98.45 3.07 -15.71
CA VAL A 100 -99.43 2.78 -14.66
C VAL A 100 -100.86 2.90 -15.19
N LYS A 101 -101.15 3.98 -15.94
CA LYS A 101 -102.46 4.23 -16.55
C LYS A 101 -102.80 3.21 -17.63
N LYS A 102 -101.82 2.85 -18.48
CA LYS A 102 -102.00 1.90 -19.59
C LYS A 102 -102.31 0.47 -19.13
N PHE A 103 -101.68 0.02 -18.04
CA PHE A 103 -101.84 -1.34 -17.53
C PHE A 103 -102.80 -1.44 -16.32
N SER A 104 -103.56 -0.37 -16.03
CA SER A 104 -104.54 -0.29 -14.94
C SER A 104 -103.99 -0.73 -13.58
N VAL A 105 -102.75 -0.34 -13.28
CA VAL A 105 -102.08 -0.65 -12.00
C VAL A 105 -102.71 0.20 -10.90
N LYS A 106 -103.04 -0.40 -9.75
CA LYS A 106 -103.60 0.35 -8.60
C LYS A 106 -102.53 1.25 -8.00
N VAL A 107 -102.81 2.55 -7.90
CA VAL A 107 -101.92 3.53 -7.27
C VAL A 107 -102.68 4.34 -6.23
N ASP A 108 -102.02 4.58 -5.11
CA ASP A 108 -102.52 5.35 -3.98
C ASP A 108 -102.75 6.83 -4.33
N ALA A 109 -103.71 7.48 -3.67
CA ALA A 109 -104.04 8.89 -3.84
C ALA A 109 -102.87 9.80 -3.45
N ALA A 110 -102.08 9.42 -2.44
CA ALA A 110 -100.91 10.18 -2.00
C ALA A 110 -99.85 10.33 -3.10
N LEU A 111 -99.61 9.26 -3.88
CA LEU A 111 -98.62 9.26 -4.97
C LEU A 111 -99.03 10.19 -6.12
N LYS A 112 -100.33 10.27 -6.41
CA LYS A 112 -100.88 11.19 -7.43
C LYS A 112 -100.78 12.65 -7.00
N ALA A 113 -100.98 12.94 -5.71
CA ALA A 113 -100.80 14.28 -5.16
C ALA A 113 -99.33 14.74 -5.27
N GLN A 114 -98.37 13.87 -4.95
CA GLN A 114 -96.93 14.16 -5.10
C GLN A 114 -96.53 14.47 -6.54
N PHE A 115 -97.13 13.81 -7.54
CA PHE A 115 -96.86 14.09 -8.95
C PHE A 115 -97.31 15.50 -9.37
N VAL A 116 -98.46 15.96 -8.86
CA VAL A 116 -98.93 17.34 -9.09
C VAL A 116 -98.03 18.34 -8.38
N GLU A 117 -97.63 18.06 -7.13
CA GLU A 117 -96.71 18.89 -6.35
C GLU A 117 -95.36 19.04 -7.05
N LEU A 118 -94.82 17.97 -7.62
CA LEU A 118 -93.55 17.97 -8.36
C LEU A 118 -93.61 18.91 -9.57
N SER A 119 -94.71 18.86 -10.32
CA SER A 119 -94.92 19.72 -11.49
C SER A 119 -95.01 21.20 -11.11
N GLN A 120 -95.67 21.50 -9.98
CA GLN A 120 -95.75 22.86 -9.44
C GLN A 120 -94.39 23.36 -8.96
N ALA A 121 -93.65 22.55 -8.20
CA ALA A 121 -92.34 22.90 -7.66
C ALA A 121 -91.34 23.24 -8.79
N LEU A 122 -91.34 22.48 -9.88
CA LEU A 122 -90.47 22.74 -11.04
C LEU A 122 -90.79 24.08 -11.71
N SER A 123 -92.08 24.43 -11.82
CA SER A 123 -92.52 25.74 -12.34
C SER A 123 -92.09 26.90 -11.43
N THR A 124 -92.18 26.72 -10.11
CA THR A 124 -91.70 27.71 -9.12
C THR A 124 -90.20 27.93 -9.24
N LEU A 125 -89.40 26.86 -9.36
CA LEU A 125 -87.95 26.98 -9.55
C LEU A 125 -87.61 27.73 -10.84
N ARG A 126 -88.31 27.45 -11.95
CA ARG A 126 -88.12 28.17 -13.23
C ARG A 126 -88.33 29.67 -13.07
N THR A 127 -89.37 30.06 -12.36
CA THR A 127 -89.69 31.47 -12.07
C THR A 127 -88.62 32.10 -11.18
N GLN A 128 -88.17 31.39 -10.15
CA GLN A 128 -87.16 31.87 -9.22
C GLN A 128 -85.79 32.08 -9.89
N ILE A 129 -85.41 31.20 -10.82
CA ILE A 129 -84.20 31.37 -11.64
C ILE A 129 -84.28 32.69 -12.43
N GLN A 130 -85.43 33.03 -12.99
CA GLN A 130 -85.59 34.26 -13.77
C GLN A 130 -85.51 35.53 -12.90
N PHE A 131 -86.06 35.49 -11.69
CA PHE A 131 -85.87 36.56 -10.70
C PHE A 131 -84.41 36.69 -10.25
N ALA A 132 -83.74 35.57 -9.98
CA ALA A 132 -82.34 35.55 -9.54
C ALA A 132 -81.38 36.09 -10.62
N VAL A 133 -81.66 35.85 -11.91
CA VAL A 133 -80.91 36.47 -13.02
C VAL A 133 -81.07 37.99 -13.02
N SER A 134 -82.30 38.49 -12.87
CA SER A 134 -82.56 39.93 -12.87
C SER A 134 -81.95 40.63 -11.64
N ALA A 135 -81.99 39.98 -10.47
CA ALA A 135 -81.35 40.48 -9.25
C ALA A 135 -79.82 40.47 -9.34
N SER A 136 -79.23 39.51 -10.06
CA SER A 136 -77.79 39.51 -10.32
C SER A 136 -77.35 40.70 -11.15
N GLU A 137 -78.09 41.02 -12.22
CA GLU A 137 -77.81 42.17 -13.10
C GLU A 137 -77.83 43.51 -12.33
N ALA A 138 -78.84 43.74 -11.49
CA ALA A 138 -78.93 44.97 -10.68
C ALA A 138 -77.82 45.11 -9.63
N ASN A 139 -77.37 43.99 -9.05
CA ASN A 139 -76.25 44.01 -8.10
C ASN A 139 -74.89 44.24 -8.80
N THR A 140 -74.73 43.82 -10.06
CA THR A 140 -73.53 44.12 -10.88
C THR A 140 -73.34 45.62 -11.02
N GLU A 141 -74.40 46.37 -11.37
CA GLU A 141 -74.35 47.82 -11.57
C GLU A 141 -73.96 48.55 -10.28
N ARG A 142 -74.54 48.17 -9.13
CA ARG A 142 -74.20 48.76 -7.83
C ARG A 142 -72.72 48.60 -7.47
N PHE A 143 -72.17 47.39 -7.64
CA PHE A 143 -70.76 47.12 -7.31
C PHE A 143 -69.79 47.78 -8.32
N PHE A 144 -70.24 48.03 -9.55
CA PHE A 144 -69.46 48.77 -10.55
C PHE A 144 -69.31 50.25 -10.15
N GLU A 145 -70.37 50.92 -9.70
CA GLU A 145 -70.31 52.31 -9.21
C GLU A 145 -69.42 52.47 -7.97
N GLU A 146 -69.50 51.52 -7.01
CA GLU A 146 -68.63 51.51 -5.83
C GLU A 146 -67.14 51.35 -6.18
N LEU A 147 -66.84 50.56 -7.22
CA LEU A 147 -65.47 50.35 -7.70
C LEU A 147 -64.91 51.58 -8.43
N GLU A 148 -65.69 52.24 -9.29
CA GLU A 148 -65.26 53.46 -9.99
C GLU A 148 -64.93 54.61 -9.01
N ALA A 149 -65.65 54.69 -7.88
CA ALA A 149 -65.36 55.69 -6.85
C ALA A 149 -64.10 55.39 -6.03
N ALA A 150 -63.75 54.11 -5.82
CA ALA A 150 -62.65 53.69 -4.95
C ALA A 150 -61.26 53.78 -5.61
N ILE A 151 -61.16 53.55 -6.93
CA ILE A 151 -59.88 53.50 -7.65
C ILE A 151 -59.08 54.82 -7.52
N PRO A 152 -59.66 56.02 -7.74
CA PRO A 152 -58.94 57.29 -7.61
C PRO A 152 -58.49 57.60 -6.17
N GLU A 153 -59.26 57.17 -5.16
CA GLU A 153 -58.91 57.34 -3.75
C GLU A 153 -57.65 56.53 -3.39
N VAL A 154 -57.54 55.31 -3.94
CA VAL A 154 -56.39 54.43 -3.74
C VAL A 154 -55.15 54.97 -4.45
N GLU A 155 -55.27 55.46 -5.69
CA GLU A 155 -54.16 56.06 -6.45
C GLU A 155 -53.62 57.34 -5.79
N ALA A 156 -54.49 58.18 -5.22
CA ALA A 156 -54.09 59.37 -4.47
C ALA A 156 -53.32 59.01 -3.19
N LYS A 157 -53.81 58.01 -2.43
CA LYS A 157 -53.14 57.50 -1.22
C LYS A 157 -51.80 56.83 -1.57
N LEU A 158 -51.72 56.12 -2.70
CA LEU A 158 -50.49 55.50 -3.21
C LEU A 158 -49.41 56.54 -3.52
N SER A 159 -49.78 57.61 -4.22
CA SER A 159 -48.87 58.72 -4.56
C SER A 159 -48.33 59.45 -3.33
N GLU A 160 -49.15 59.63 -2.30
CA GLU A 160 -48.71 60.26 -1.04
C GLU A 160 -47.72 59.38 -0.28
N VAL A 161 -47.93 58.06 -0.20
CA VAL A 161 -46.99 57.14 0.44
C VAL A 161 -45.68 57.05 -0.34
N HIS A 162 -45.73 57.06 -1.68
CA HIS A 162 -44.54 57.10 -2.53
C HIS A 162 -43.69 58.35 -2.27
N ARG A 163 -44.33 59.53 -2.21
CA ARG A 163 -43.66 60.80 -1.88
C ARG A 163 -42.99 60.80 -0.50
N GLN A 164 -43.58 60.09 0.46
CA GLN A 164 -42.99 59.95 1.79
C GLN A 164 -41.75 59.05 1.76
N LEU A 165 -41.76 57.97 0.97
CA LEU A 165 -40.62 57.05 0.79
C LEU A 165 -39.43 57.67 0.05
N ASP A 166 -39.67 58.64 -0.84
CA ASP A 166 -38.63 59.41 -1.51
C ASP A 166 -38.02 60.53 -0.65
N SER A 167 -38.39 60.61 0.64
CA SER A 167 -37.86 61.65 1.52
C SER A 167 -36.35 61.51 1.72
N VAL A 168 -35.66 62.67 1.75
CA VAL A 168 -34.20 62.78 1.95
C VAL A 168 -33.73 62.13 3.24
N VAL A 169 -34.63 61.96 4.22
CA VAL A 169 -34.40 61.33 5.52
C VAL A 169 -33.89 59.89 5.36
N PHE A 170 -34.34 59.15 4.34
CA PHE A 170 -33.93 57.77 4.10
C PHE A 170 -32.58 57.63 3.38
N SER A 171 -32.04 58.73 2.83
CA SER A 171 -30.78 58.76 2.09
C SER A 171 -29.65 59.47 2.85
N THR A 172 -29.96 60.10 3.99
CA THR A 172 -28.98 60.86 4.78
C THR A 172 -28.13 59.92 5.65
N GLU A 173 -26.80 60.02 5.53
CA GLU A 173 -25.86 59.14 6.24
C GLU A 173 -25.96 59.26 7.78
N THR A 174 -26.18 60.48 8.26
CA THR A 174 -26.23 60.87 9.68
C THR A 174 -27.65 60.89 10.27
N ALA A 175 -28.64 60.35 9.56
CA ALA A 175 -29.99 60.28 10.09
C ALA A 175 -30.04 59.42 11.36
N ASP A 176 -30.79 59.87 12.36
CA ASP A 176 -31.03 59.10 13.58
C ASP A 176 -31.84 57.84 13.22
N VAL A 177 -31.18 56.69 13.33
CA VAL A 177 -31.73 55.39 12.93
C VAL A 177 -32.99 55.05 13.72
N ASP A 178 -33.10 55.49 14.98
CA ASP A 178 -34.28 55.25 15.80
C ASP A 178 -35.47 56.13 15.35
N ALA A 179 -35.21 57.38 15.02
CA ALA A 179 -36.22 58.27 14.44
C ALA A 179 -36.70 57.79 13.05
N VAL A 180 -35.78 57.29 12.21
CA VAL A 180 -36.11 56.73 10.88
C VAL A 180 -36.95 55.46 11.00
N LEU A 181 -36.63 54.56 11.93
CA LEU A 181 -37.41 53.35 12.17
C LEU A 181 -38.82 53.66 12.68
N ALA A 182 -38.98 54.66 13.56
CA ALA A 182 -40.29 55.11 14.02
C ALA A 182 -41.16 55.67 12.87
N VAL A 183 -40.55 56.40 11.93
CA VAL A 183 -41.21 56.86 10.71
C VAL A 183 -41.61 55.66 9.82
N LEU A 184 -40.74 54.66 9.64
CA LEU A 184 -41.06 53.45 8.89
C LEU A 184 -42.16 52.60 9.53
N GLU A 185 -42.25 52.55 10.86
CA GLU A 185 -43.37 51.90 11.57
C GLU A 185 -44.70 52.62 11.34
N SER A 186 -44.69 53.96 11.32
CA SER A 186 -45.87 54.74 10.93
C SER A 186 -46.28 54.45 9.49
N LEU A 187 -45.31 54.41 8.56
CA LEU A 187 -45.55 54.10 7.15
C LEU A 187 -46.00 52.64 6.92
N ASP A 188 -45.60 51.68 7.76
CA ASP A 188 -46.07 50.28 7.66
C ASP A 188 -47.60 50.19 7.74
N ASN A 189 -48.21 50.97 8.64
CA ASN A 189 -49.66 51.01 8.77
C ASN A 189 -50.33 51.56 7.51
N ASP A 190 -49.76 52.61 6.90
CA ASP A 190 -50.27 53.19 5.66
C ASP A 190 -50.06 52.26 4.45
N VAL A 191 -48.91 51.60 4.34
CA VAL A 191 -48.60 50.61 3.28
C VAL A 191 -49.52 49.39 3.39
N ARG A 192 -49.78 48.88 4.59
CA ARG A 192 -50.75 47.78 4.80
C ARG A 192 -52.17 48.19 4.46
N ALA A 193 -52.58 49.41 4.84
CA ALA A 193 -53.91 49.93 4.52
C ALA A 193 -54.09 50.11 3.00
N VAL A 194 -53.08 50.62 2.29
CA VAL A 194 -53.09 50.73 0.82
C VAL A 194 -53.10 49.35 0.17
N THR A 195 -52.28 48.41 0.63
CA THR A 195 -52.24 47.02 0.13
C THR A 195 -53.60 46.35 0.24
N ALA A 196 -54.27 46.45 1.39
CA ALA A 196 -55.60 45.87 1.59
C ALA A 196 -56.66 46.50 0.66
N LYS A 197 -56.56 47.81 0.38
CA LYS A 197 -57.46 48.49 -0.57
C LYS A 197 -57.19 48.12 -2.02
N VAL A 198 -55.92 48.00 -2.44
CA VAL A 198 -55.51 47.57 -3.79
C VAL A 198 -55.97 46.14 -4.07
N GLU A 199 -55.73 45.21 -3.14
CA GLU A 199 -56.18 43.82 -3.27
C GLU A 199 -57.71 43.70 -3.32
N ARG A 200 -58.43 44.53 -2.56
CA ARG A 200 -59.90 44.63 -2.64
C ARG A 200 -60.37 45.09 -4.01
N CYS A 201 -59.74 46.12 -4.59
CA CYS A 201 -60.10 46.63 -5.92
C CYS A 201 -59.81 45.60 -7.02
N ARG A 202 -58.65 44.94 -6.98
CA ARG A 202 -58.28 43.85 -7.91
C ARG A 202 -59.30 42.70 -7.86
N ARG A 203 -59.70 42.26 -6.67
CA ARG A 203 -60.76 41.24 -6.49
C ARG A 203 -62.10 41.66 -7.07
N CYS A 204 -62.51 42.92 -6.87
CA CYS A 204 -63.76 43.42 -7.45
C CYS A 204 -63.72 43.46 -8.98
N GLN A 205 -62.57 43.85 -9.56
CA GLN A 205 -62.35 43.87 -11.01
C GLN A 205 -62.39 42.47 -11.64
N GLU A 206 -61.79 41.48 -10.98
CA GLU A 206 -61.87 40.07 -11.42
C GLU A 206 -63.31 39.54 -11.43
N VAL A 207 -64.08 39.84 -10.39
CA VAL A 207 -65.47 39.38 -10.22
C VAL A 207 -66.42 40.03 -11.23
N LEU A 208 -66.27 41.34 -11.45
CA LEU A 208 -67.09 42.11 -12.39
C LEU A 208 -66.61 41.96 -13.85
N ARG A 209 -65.49 41.25 -14.07
CA ARG A 209 -64.84 41.07 -15.39
C ARG A 209 -64.54 42.40 -16.09
N THR A 210 -64.14 43.39 -15.32
CA THR A 210 -63.73 44.72 -15.81
C THR A 210 -62.22 44.75 -16.05
N GLU A 211 -61.74 45.75 -16.81
CA GLU A 211 -60.29 45.91 -17.01
C GLU A 211 -59.59 46.13 -15.67
N THR A 212 -58.56 45.31 -15.40
CA THR A 212 -57.81 45.39 -14.15
C THR A 212 -56.97 46.66 -14.14
N SER A 213 -57.15 47.50 -13.12
CA SER A 213 -56.33 48.69 -12.93
C SER A 213 -54.89 48.26 -12.62
N ALA A 214 -53.93 48.82 -13.35
CA ALA A 214 -52.53 48.44 -13.20
C ALA A 214 -51.93 48.87 -11.86
N PHE A 215 -52.51 49.86 -11.16
CA PHE A 215 -51.95 50.48 -9.94
C PHE A 215 -50.43 50.65 -10.05
N VAL A 216 -50.03 51.44 -11.05
CA VAL A 216 -48.63 51.66 -11.43
C VAL A 216 -47.84 52.11 -10.19
N ASP A 217 -46.63 51.57 -10.02
CA ASP A 217 -45.71 51.83 -8.89
C ASP A 217 -46.08 51.20 -7.53
N PHE A 218 -47.18 50.45 -7.41
CA PHE A 218 -47.53 49.77 -6.15
C PHE A 218 -46.52 48.69 -5.73
N ASP A 219 -46.17 47.79 -6.65
CA ASP A 219 -45.24 46.70 -6.35
C ASP A 219 -43.83 47.24 -6.05
N GLU A 220 -43.40 48.30 -6.74
CA GLU A 220 -42.12 48.98 -6.50
C GLU A 220 -42.12 49.70 -5.15
N LEU A 221 -43.23 50.34 -4.77
CA LEU A 221 -43.41 50.99 -3.47
C LEU A 221 -43.27 49.99 -2.31
N VAL A 222 -43.98 48.87 -2.38
CA VAL A 222 -43.91 47.82 -1.35
C VAL A 222 -42.51 47.20 -1.29
N HIS A 223 -41.88 46.99 -2.45
CA HIS A 223 -40.53 46.42 -2.51
C HIS A 223 -39.47 47.38 -1.94
N THR A 224 -39.62 48.68 -2.17
CA THR A 224 -38.73 49.73 -1.66
C THR A 224 -38.90 49.94 -0.17
N PHE A 225 -40.15 49.98 0.32
CA PHE A 225 -40.44 50.05 1.76
C PHE A 225 -39.84 48.89 2.55
N ASN A 226 -40.08 47.65 2.08
CA ASN A 226 -39.53 46.46 2.72
C ASN A 226 -37.98 46.46 2.71
N ALA A 227 -37.37 46.95 1.63
CA ALA A 227 -35.93 47.08 1.54
C ALA A 227 -35.38 48.11 2.55
N LEU A 228 -36.01 49.29 2.67
CA LEU A 228 -35.63 50.32 3.64
C LEU A 228 -35.80 49.85 5.09
N GLN A 229 -36.91 49.19 5.41
CA GLN A 229 -37.16 48.64 6.74
C GLN A 229 -36.12 47.57 7.12
N THR A 230 -35.80 46.67 6.19
CA THR A 230 -34.76 45.66 6.39
C THR A 230 -33.38 46.31 6.57
N PHE A 231 -33.07 47.34 5.77
CA PHE A 231 -31.81 48.07 5.83
C PHE A 231 -31.61 48.80 7.16
N PHE A 232 -32.54 49.65 7.59
CA PHE A 232 -32.38 50.43 8.83
C PHE A 232 -32.41 49.55 10.08
N THR A 233 -33.16 48.43 10.06
CA THR A 233 -33.09 47.41 11.13
C THR A 233 -31.70 46.76 11.19
N ALA A 234 -31.14 46.41 10.03
CA ALA A 234 -29.77 45.88 9.94
C ALA A 234 -28.72 46.92 10.37
N LYS A 235 -28.89 48.20 10.00
CA LYS A 235 -28.01 49.32 10.40
C LYS A 235 -28.02 49.52 11.93
N LYS A 236 -29.19 49.45 12.57
CA LYS A 236 -29.31 49.50 14.05
C LYS A 236 -28.64 48.30 14.72
N SER A 237 -28.90 47.10 14.22
CA SER A 237 -28.26 45.88 14.72
C SER A 237 -26.75 45.88 14.52
N TRP A 238 -26.25 46.44 13.41
CA TRP A 238 -24.81 46.56 13.16
C TRP A 238 -24.15 47.55 14.12
N ALA A 239 -24.78 48.69 14.38
CA ALA A 239 -24.28 49.68 15.34
C ALA A 239 -24.18 49.11 16.76
N SER A 240 -25.21 48.38 17.22
CA SER A 240 -25.19 47.75 18.55
C SER A 240 -24.13 46.65 18.66
N LEU A 241 -24.03 45.78 17.63
CA LEU A 241 -23.01 44.74 17.57
C LEU A 241 -21.60 45.32 17.53
N ARG A 242 -21.36 46.40 16.76
CA ARG A 242 -20.06 47.08 16.70
C ARG A 242 -19.63 47.65 18.06
N ILE A 243 -20.56 48.23 18.82
CA ILE A 243 -20.30 48.70 20.19
C ILE A 243 -20.00 47.51 21.12
N GLN A 244 -20.79 46.45 21.02
CA GLN A 244 -20.59 45.24 21.81
C GLN A 244 -19.21 44.62 21.56
N TRP A 245 -18.85 44.39 20.29
CA TRP A 245 -17.54 43.84 19.91
C TRP A 245 -16.40 44.78 20.27
N GLY A 246 -16.56 46.09 20.06
CA GLY A 246 -15.55 47.10 20.38
C GLY A 246 -15.20 47.18 21.86
N ASN A 247 -16.14 46.86 22.75
CA ASN A 247 -15.94 46.84 24.21
C ASN A 247 -15.46 45.49 24.74
N GLN A 248 -15.27 44.47 23.89
CA GLN A 248 -14.63 43.22 24.30
C GLN A 248 -13.12 43.42 24.47
N ALA A 249 -12.56 42.77 25.49
CA ALA A 249 -11.10 42.69 25.66
C ALA A 249 -10.49 41.92 24.49
N PHE A 250 -9.42 42.46 23.90
CA PHE A 250 -8.74 41.90 22.73
C PHE A 250 -8.36 40.42 22.92
N ALA A 251 -7.87 40.05 24.10
CA ALA A 251 -7.48 38.68 24.42
C ALA A 251 -8.67 37.69 24.55
N ALA A 252 -9.86 38.17 24.91
CA ALA A 252 -11.04 37.35 25.24
C ALA A 252 -12.13 37.39 24.14
N ALA A 253 -11.95 38.19 23.09
CA ALA A 253 -12.91 38.30 21.99
C ALA A 253 -13.03 36.99 21.20
N ASP A 254 -14.25 36.58 20.86
CA ASP A 254 -14.51 35.43 20.00
C ASP A 254 -14.55 35.88 18.53
N VAL A 255 -13.39 35.82 17.86
CA VAL A 255 -13.24 36.30 16.48
C VAL A 255 -14.08 35.47 15.50
N HIS A 256 -14.31 34.20 15.78
CA HIS A 256 -15.08 33.32 14.89
C HIS A 256 -16.57 33.65 14.95
N ALA A 257 -17.11 33.86 16.15
CA ALA A 257 -18.49 34.33 16.32
C ALA A 257 -18.71 35.70 15.68
N ILE A 258 -17.74 36.62 15.83
CA ILE A 258 -17.80 37.95 15.20
C ILE A 258 -17.78 37.82 13.67
N GLU A 259 -16.91 37.00 13.10
CA GLU A 259 -16.85 36.78 11.65
C GLU A 259 -18.17 36.22 11.09
N ALA A 260 -18.78 35.24 11.78
CA ALA A 260 -20.07 34.69 11.37
C ALA A 260 -21.18 35.77 11.33
N GLN A 261 -21.19 36.67 12.31
CA GLN A 261 -22.15 37.78 12.38
C GLN A 261 -21.88 38.83 11.29
N VAL A 262 -20.62 39.19 11.04
CA VAL A 262 -20.23 40.09 9.94
C VAL A 262 -20.64 39.53 8.58
N GLN A 263 -20.45 38.22 8.35
CA GLN A 263 -20.88 37.56 7.11
C GLN A 263 -22.40 37.53 6.96
N SER A 264 -23.14 37.39 8.06
CA SER A 264 -24.61 37.48 8.06
C SER A 264 -25.09 38.87 7.62
N CYS A 265 -24.53 39.94 8.19
CA CYS A 265 -24.83 41.32 7.78
C CYS A 265 -24.45 41.57 6.31
N MET A 266 -23.30 41.05 5.85
CA MET A 266 -22.87 41.19 4.46
C MET A 266 -23.82 40.47 3.48
N LYS A 267 -24.32 39.27 3.84
CA LYS A 267 -25.36 38.56 3.07
C LYS A 267 -26.66 39.37 2.98
N GLN A 268 -27.06 40.05 4.05
CA GLN A 268 -28.23 40.93 4.05
C GLN A 268 -28.02 42.15 3.15
N LEU A 269 -26.88 42.84 3.25
CA LEU A 269 -26.56 43.99 2.39
C LEU A 269 -26.53 43.60 0.91
N ASN A 270 -25.92 42.46 0.56
CA ASN A 270 -25.87 42.00 -0.83
C ASN A 270 -27.25 41.72 -1.44
N ARG A 271 -28.24 41.29 -0.63
CA ARG A 271 -29.63 41.12 -1.08
C ARG A 271 -30.30 42.46 -1.38
N LEU A 272 -29.95 43.50 -0.63
CA LEU A 272 -30.53 44.85 -0.75
C LEU A 272 -29.84 45.73 -1.81
N GLN A 273 -28.66 45.31 -2.31
CA GLN A 273 -27.86 46.03 -3.29
C GLN A 273 -28.63 46.45 -4.55
N ARG A 274 -29.53 45.59 -5.04
CA ARG A 274 -30.31 45.88 -6.27
C ARG A 274 -31.32 47.01 -6.08
N THR A 275 -31.82 47.19 -4.85
CA THR A 275 -32.90 48.15 -4.55
C THR A 275 -32.36 49.44 -3.93
N LEU A 276 -31.32 49.35 -3.08
CA LEU A 276 -30.78 50.48 -2.32
C LEU A 276 -29.33 50.83 -2.66
N GLY A 277 -28.77 50.26 -3.73
CA GLY A 277 -27.34 50.42 -4.06
C GLY A 277 -26.89 51.84 -4.35
N SER A 278 -27.80 52.74 -4.77
CA SER A 278 -27.55 54.16 -5.00
C SER A 278 -27.73 55.03 -3.75
N ASN A 279 -28.23 54.47 -2.64
CA ASN A 279 -28.48 55.20 -1.40
C ASN A 279 -27.15 55.41 -0.63
N ALA A 280 -26.85 56.67 -0.28
CA ALA A 280 -25.60 57.03 0.41
C ALA A 280 -25.48 56.36 1.80
N ALA A 281 -26.58 56.24 2.56
CA ALA A 281 -26.57 55.56 3.84
C ALA A 281 -26.23 54.06 3.70
N PHE A 282 -26.67 53.42 2.61
CA PHE A 282 -26.35 52.02 2.30
C PHE A 282 -24.89 51.84 1.92
N GLN A 283 -24.34 52.70 1.05
CA GLN A 283 -22.93 52.67 0.66
C GLN A 283 -21.98 52.90 1.83
N SER A 284 -22.34 53.81 2.73
CA SER A 284 -21.62 54.06 3.99
C SER A 284 -21.56 52.80 4.86
N MET A 285 -22.69 52.16 5.14
CA MET A 285 -22.73 50.92 5.93
C MET A 285 -21.96 49.77 5.25
N GLN A 286 -22.06 49.65 3.92
CA GLN A 286 -21.32 48.63 3.17
C GLN A 286 -19.80 48.83 3.29
N THR A 287 -19.32 50.08 3.21
CA THR A 287 -17.91 50.42 3.39
C THR A 287 -17.44 50.10 4.81
N ASP A 288 -18.24 50.41 5.83
CA ASP A 288 -17.92 50.12 7.23
C ASP A 288 -17.85 48.61 7.52
N VAL A 289 -18.79 47.83 6.99
CA VAL A 289 -18.79 46.36 7.11
C VAL A 289 -17.56 45.75 6.42
N LEU A 290 -17.18 46.27 5.25
CA LEU A 290 -15.99 45.83 4.51
C LEU A 290 -14.69 46.12 5.27
N LYS A 291 -14.55 47.34 5.81
CA LYS A 291 -13.41 47.72 6.66
C LYS A 291 -13.29 46.79 7.86
N PHE A 292 -14.38 46.59 8.59
CA PHE A 292 -14.40 45.70 9.76
C PHE A 292 -14.05 44.26 9.40
N LYS A 293 -14.56 43.74 8.27
CA LYS A 293 -14.21 42.41 7.76
C LYS A 293 -12.72 42.27 7.43
N SER A 294 -12.12 43.27 6.79
CA SER A 294 -10.68 43.25 6.46
C SER A 294 -9.77 43.31 7.68
N PHE A 295 -10.28 43.82 8.81
CA PHE A 295 -9.56 43.92 10.07
C PHE A 295 -9.56 42.62 10.90
N LEU A 296 -10.59 41.78 10.79
CA LEU A 296 -10.68 40.53 11.59
C LEU A 296 -9.47 39.59 11.42
N PRO A 297 -8.92 39.36 10.21
CA PRO A 297 -7.71 38.55 10.05
C PRO A 297 -6.49 39.09 10.82
N VAL A 298 -6.37 40.42 10.96
CA VAL A 298 -5.29 41.06 11.73
C VAL A 298 -5.43 40.72 13.22
N VAL A 299 -6.65 40.70 13.75
CA VAL A 299 -6.94 40.32 15.14
C VAL A 299 -6.51 38.88 15.41
N VAL A 300 -6.75 37.96 14.47
CA VAL A 300 -6.29 36.57 14.57
C VAL A 300 -4.77 36.49 14.53
N ALA A 301 -4.14 37.19 13.58
CA ALA A 301 -2.70 37.21 13.40
C ALA A 301 -1.96 37.72 14.65
N LEU A 302 -2.40 38.84 15.22
CA LEU A 302 -1.84 39.45 16.43
C LEU A 302 -2.05 38.59 17.69
N ARG A 303 -2.97 37.64 17.67
CA ARG A 303 -3.20 36.68 18.77
C ARG A 303 -2.44 35.38 18.59
N SER A 304 -1.65 35.22 17.53
CA SER A 304 -0.88 34.00 17.33
C SER A 304 0.16 33.81 18.43
N SER A 305 0.14 32.64 19.05
CA SER A 305 1.16 32.20 20.02
C SER A 305 2.53 31.91 19.39
N ALA A 306 2.68 32.14 18.08
CA ALA A 306 3.95 32.04 17.37
C ALA A 306 4.71 33.38 17.30
N LEU A 307 4.07 34.49 17.65
CA LEU A 307 4.72 35.80 17.65
C LEU A 307 5.74 35.89 18.79
N LEU A 308 6.99 36.14 18.42
CA LEU A 308 8.15 36.29 19.32
C LEU A 308 8.55 37.77 19.38
N PRO A 309 9.40 38.20 20.33
CA PRO A 309 9.76 39.60 20.51
C PRO A 309 10.19 40.33 19.22
N ARG A 310 10.98 39.67 18.37
CA ARG A 310 11.39 40.20 17.04
C ARG A 310 10.25 40.40 16.04
N HIS A 311 9.16 39.62 16.16
CA HIS A 311 7.96 39.78 15.34
C HIS A 311 7.14 40.96 15.86
N TRP A 312 7.04 41.08 17.19
CA TRP A 312 6.41 42.22 17.85
C TRP A 312 7.11 43.53 17.54
N GLU A 313 8.44 43.59 17.52
CA GLU A 313 9.19 44.80 17.11
C GLU A 313 8.82 45.29 15.70
N LYS A 314 8.69 44.36 14.73
CA LYS A 314 8.25 44.70 13.37
C LYS A 314 6.80 45.19 13.35
N ILE A 315 5.94 44.55 14.14
CA ILE A 315 4.51 44.88 14.23
C ILE A 315 4.32 46.24 14.90
N HIS A 316 5.02 46.53 16.00
CA HIS A 316 4.97 47.81 16.70
C HIS A 316 5.36 49.00 15.81
N GLY A 317 6.23 48.78 14.82
CA GLY A 317 6.57 49.81 13.82
C GLY A 317 5.42 50.26 12.92
N PHE A 318 4.28 49.55 12.90
CA PHE A 318 3.09 49.92 12.12
C PHE A 318 2.00 50.64 12.95
N PHE A 319 2.17 50.73 14.27
CA PHE A 319 1.20 51.36 15.19
C PHE A 319 1.82 52.59 15.88
N ASP A 320 0.98 53.54 16.29
CA ASP A 320 1.42 54.69 17.10
C ASP A 320 2.00 54.21 18.46
N GLU A 321 3.08 54.86 18.91
CA GLU A 321 3.80 54.53 20.16
C GLU A 321 2.92 54.55 21.43
N SER A 322 1.75 55.19 21.37
CA SER A 322 0.76 55.24 22.45
C SER A 322 -0.07 53.96 22.62
N LEU A 323 0.01 53.00 21.69
CA LEU A 323 -0.85 51.82 21.67
C LEU A 323 -0.10 50.56 22.10
N GLU A 324 -0.24 50.19 23.38
CA GLU A 324 0.36 48.97 23.94
C GLU A 324 -0.42 47.71 23.52
N LEU A 325 -0.01 47.11 22.39
CA LEU A 325 -0.62 45.92 21.80
C LEU A 325 -0.63 44.68 22.71
N GLN A 326 0.27 44.62 23.69
CA GLN A 326 0.42 43.50 24.62
C GLN A 326 -0.29 43.72 25.97
N SER A 327 -0.98 44.85 26.15
CA SER A 327 -1.68 45.15 27.40
C SER A 327 -2.96 44.33 27.56
N SER A 328 -3.20 43.81 28.77
CA SER A 328 -4.44 43.11 29.12
C SER A 328 -5.69 43.99 29.12
N SER A 329 -5.54 45.32 29.08
CA SER A 329 -6.65 46.29 29.02
C SER A 329 -7.00 46.74 27.60
N LEU A 330 -6.33 46.22 26.57
CA LEU A 330 -6.58 46.59 25.18
C LEU A 330 -7.98 46.14 24.74
N LEU A 331 -8.79 47.07 24.25
CA LEU A 331 -10.12 46.79 23.71
C LEU A 331 -10.06 46.72 22.17
N LEU A 332 -10.96 45.94 21.57
CA LEU A 332 -11.00 45.79 20.11
C LEU A 332 -11.22 47.12 19.37
N LYS A 333 -11.94 48.06 20.00
CA LYS A 333 -12.16 49.42 19.47
C LYS A 333 -10.88 50.23 19.33
N ASP A 334 -9.89 50.01 20.21
CA ASP A 334 -8.66 50.81 20.23
C ASP A 334 -7.80 50.47 19.00
N LEU A 335 -7.78 49.18 18.63
CA LEU A 335 -7.16 48.71 17.39
C LEU A 335 -7.93 49.13 16.13
N LEU A 336 -9.27 49.15 16.20
CA LEU A 336 -10.11 49.58 15.08
C LEU A 336 -9.94 51.08 14.77
N ASN A 337 -9.69 51.90 15.79
CA ASN A 337 -9.48 53.34 15.67
C ASN A 337 -8.06 53.70 15.17
N ALA A 338 -7.10 52.78 15.29
CA ALA A 338 -5.71 52.96 14.86
C ALA A 338 -5.50 52.82 13.33
N ASP A 339 -6.57 52.63 12.54
CA ASP A 339 -6.58 52.47 11.08
C ASP A 339 -5.47 51.57 10.51
N VAL A 340 -5.53 50.28 10.84
CA VAL A 340 -4.54 49.28 10.41
C VAL A 340 -4.69 48.87 8.94
N THR A 341 -5.67 49.43 8.22
CA THR A 341 -6.04 49.06 6.85
C THR A 341 -4.87 49.01 5.85
N PRO A 342 -3.88 49.94 5.87
CA PRO A 342 -2.74 49.93 4.95
C PRO A 342 -1.76 48.78 5.19
N PHE A 343 -1.65 48.31 6.43
CA PHE A 343 -0.62 47.35 6.88
C PHE A 343 -1.16 45.94 7.12
N VAL A 344 -2.43 45.68 6.77
CA VAL A 344 -3.09 44.36 6.94
C VAL A 344 -2.25 43.24 6.33
N GLN A 345 -1.76 43.41 5.09
CA GLN A 345 -1.00 42.37 4.40
C GLN A 345 0.36 42.11 5.06
N ASP A 346 1.05 43.16 5.52
CA ASP A 346 2.35 43.03 6.17
C ASP A 346 2.24 42.29 7.51
N ILE A 347 1.23 42.62 8.32
CA ILE A 347 0.98 41.95 9.61
C ILE A 347 0.61 40.49 9.40
N LEU A 348 -0.22 40.18 8.39
CA LEU A 348 -0.57 38.81 8.04
C LEU A 348 0.66 38.01 7.59
N GLN A 349 1.56 38.60 6.80
CA GLN A 349 2.79 37.95 6.39
C GLN A 349 3.73 37.68 7.58
N ILE A 350 3.88 38.64 8.50
CA ILE A 350 4.71 38.46 9.70
C ILE A 350 4.15 37.33 10.59
N ALA A 351 2.84 37.25 10.76
CA ALA A 351 2.22 36.17 11.53
C ALA A 351 2.34 34.80 10.83
N ALA A 352 2.28 34.77 9.49
CA ALA A 352 2.52 33.56 8.72
C ALA A 352 3.98 33.08 8.85
N ASP A 353 4.94 33.98 8.73
CA ASP A 353 6.36 33.69 8.93
C ASP A 353 6.64 33.18 10.36
N ALA A 354 6.03 33.82 11.35
CA ALA A 354 6.12 33.40 12.75
C ALA A 354 5.57 31.99 12.99
N ASN A 355 4.40 31.68 12.41
CA ASN A 355 3.82 30.33 12.47
C ASN A 355 4.73 29.29 11.80
N ALA A 356 5.26 29.60 10.62
CA ALA A 356 6.19 28.71 9.92
C ALA A 356 7.44 28.47 10.77
N GLU A 357 8.01 29.51 11.37
CA GLU A 357 9.15 29.38 12.27
C GLU A 357 8.84 28.51 13.49
N LYS A 358 7.69 28.70 14.14
CA LYS A 358 7.28 27.87 15.28
C LYS A 358 7.17 26.39 14.90
N THR A 359 6.64 26.08 13.72
CA THR A 359 6.58 24.70 13.21
C THR A 359 7.97 24.13 13.00
N LEU A 360 8.88 24.88 12.38
CA LEU A 360 10.25 24.45 12.14
C LEU A 360 11.03 24.24 13.44
N ALA A 361 10.87 25.13 14.42
CA ALA A 361 11.46 24.99 15.74
C ALA A 361 10.94 23.74 16.48
N ALA A 362 9.65 23.43 16.35
CA ALA A 362 9.08 22.21 16.93
C ALA A 362 9.63 20.94 16.26
N MET A 363 9.86 20.96 14.94
CA MET A 363 10.51 19.84 14.24
C MET A 363 11.96 19.63 14.73
N LEU A 364 12.73 20.71 14.89
CA LEU A 364 14.09 20.64 15.42
C LEU A 364 14.11 20.10 16.87
N GLU A 365 13.19 20.56 17.71
CA GLU A 365 13.10 20.09 19.09
C GLU A 365 12.70 18.61 19.16
N SER A 366 11.79 18.15 18.28
CA SER A 366 11.46 16.74 18.16
C SER A 366 12.70 15.88 17.84
N VAL A 367 13.59 16.35 16.96
CA VAL A 367 14.86 15.65 16.69
C VAL A 367 15.69 15.58 17.96
N ARG A 368 15.86 16.69 18.69
CA ARG A 368 16.61 16.71 19.95
C ARG A 368 16.05 15.75 21.00
N GLU A 369 14.73 15.70 21.16
CA GLU A 369 14.06 14.80 22.10
C GLU A 369 14.28 13.31 21.76
N THR A 370 14.23 12.97 20.48
CA THR A 370 14.53 11.60 20.01
C THR A 370 15.96 11.22 20.38
N TRP A 371 16.95 12.07 20.07
CA TRP A 371 18.36 11.78 20.35
C TRP A 371 18.74 11.86 21.83
N ALA A 372 17.96 12.56 22.66
CA ALA A 372 18.15 12.61 24.11
C ALA A 372 17.82 11.27 24.80
N THR A 373 17.03 10.41 24.16
CA THR A 373 16.59 9.12 24.74
C THR A 373 17.11 7.89 24.00
N LEU A 374 17.58 8.05 22.75
CA LEU A 374 18.09 6.96 21.93
C LEU A 374 19.37 6.34 22.52
N GLN A 375 19.37 5.02 22.69
CA GLN A 375 20.47 4.25 23.27
C GLN A 375 21.10 3.29 22.26
N LEU A 376 22.42 3.09 22.37
CA LEU A 376 23.14 2.02 21.70
C LEU A 376 22.87 0.70 22.40
N VAL A 377 22.49 -0.29 21.61
CA VAL A 377 22.30 -1.66 22.10
C VAL A 377 23.66 -2.32 22.24
N THR A 378 23.97 -2.88 23.41
CA THR A 378 25.17 -3.69 23.62
C THR A 378 24.82 -5.14 23.94
N THR A 379 25.56 -6.09 23.39
CA THR A 379 25.43 -7.53 23.65
C THR A 379 26.71 -8.09 24.25
N VAL A 380 26.66 -9.26 24.88
CA VAL A 380 27.84 -9.85 25.54
C VAL A 380 28.58 -10.78 24.57
N TYR A 381 29.87 -10.50 24.33
CA TYR A 381 30.75 -11.34 23.54
C TYR A 381 31.24 -12.57 24.31
N LYS A 382 30.85 -13.77 23.83
CA LYS A 382 31.13 -15.11 24.41
C LYS A 382 30.57 -15.29 25.85
N ALA A 383 30.05 -16.47 26.17
CA ALA A 383 29.54 -16.80 27.52
C ALA A 383 30.67 -17.03 28.57
N SER A 384 31.82 -16.39 28.41
CA SER A 384 33.02 -16.56 29.25
C SER A 384 33.10 -15.50 30.36
N LYS A 385 34.00 -15.72 31.33
CA LYS A 385 34.11 -14.99 32.62
C LYS A 385 34.24 -13.46 32.51
N ASP A 386 34.69 -12.92 31.37
CA ASP A 386 35.03 -11.50 31.22
C ASP A 386 33.86 -10.61 30.75
N LYS A 387 32.71 -11.21 30.35
CA LYS A 387 31.45 -10.55 29.94
C LYS A 387 31.65 -9.22 29.18
N LEU A 388 32.46 -9.23 28.13
CA LEU A 388 32.78 -8.02 27.37
C LEU A 388 31.55 -7.54 26.58
N PRO A 389 31.06 -6.29 26.77
CA PRO A 389 30.05 -5.72 25.89
C PRO A 389 30.62 -5.45 24.49
N ILE A 390 29.85 -5.78 23.46
CA ILE A 390 30.07 -5.41 22.06
C ILE A 390 28.81 -4.71 21.55
N LEU A 391 28.91 -3.91 20.48
CA LEU A 391 27.74 -3.31 19.85
C LEU A 391 26.82 -4.43 19.31
N GLY A 392 25.54 -4.30 19.61
CA GLY A 392 24.46 -5.11 19.05
C GLY A 392 24.02 -4.58 17.68
N SER A 393 22.76 -4.82 17.32
CA SER A 393 22.20 -4.23 16.09
C SER A 393 22.12 -2.70 16.22
N LEU A 394 22.48 -2.02 15.14
CA LEU A 394 22.41 -0.57 14.98
C LEU A 394 21.28 -0.16 14.03
N ASP A 395 20.47 -1.10 13.54
CA ASP A 395 19.46 -0.85 12.49
C ASP A 395 18.47 0.26 12.90
N GLU A 396 17.97 0.22 14.13
CA GLU A 396 17.05 1.23 14.67
C GLU A 396 17.73 2.61 14.80
N VAL A 397 18.99 2.63 15.24
CA VAL A 397 19.75 3.87 15.44
C VAL A 397 20.09 4.52 14.10
N LEU A 398 20.47 3.74 13.10
CA LEU A 398 20.74 4.21 11.74
C LEU A 398 19.47 4.68 11.03
N ALA A 399 18.34 4.00 11.20
CA ALA A 399 17.06 4.47 10.66
C ALA A 399 16.66 5.84 11.25
N VAL A 400 16.80 6.01 12.57
CA VAL A 400 16.52 7.29 13.23
C VAL A 400 17.50 8.39 12.78
N LEU A 401 18.76 8.04 12.48
CA LEU A 401 19.76 8.94 11.91
C LEU A 401 19.36 9.45 10.54
N ASP A 402 18.99 8.56 9.63
CA ASP A 402 18.58 8.93 8.28
C ASP A 402 17.32 9.83 8.31
N ASP A 403 16.32 9.46 9.13
CA ASP A 403 15.10 10.26 9.30
C ASP A 403 15.39 11.65 9.91
N SER A 404 16.31 11.72 10.88
CA SER A 404 16.72 12.98 11.52
C SER A 404 17.48 13.88 10.55
N LEU A 405 18.42 13.34 9.77
CA LEU A 405 19.16 14.10 8.75
C LEU A 405 18.23 14.60 7.64
N ALA A 406 17.27 13.79 7.20
CA ALA A 406 16.25 14.20 6.24
C ALA A 406 15.34 15.32 6.80
N THR A 407 14.99 15.23 8.08
CA THR A 407 14.22 16.26 8.78
C THR A 407 15.01 17.57 8.86
N LEU A 408 16.27 17.54 9.28
CA LEU A 408 17.13 18.73 9.33
C LEU A 408 17.35 19.35 7.94
N ALA A 409 17.51 18.54 6.89
CA ALA A 409 17.60 19.03 5.51
C ALA A 409 16.30 19.73 5.06
N THR A 410 15.14 19.18 5.44
CA THR A 410 13.83 19.79 5.17
C THR A 410 13.67 21.13 5.89
N ILE A 411 14.09 21.22 7.16
CA ILE A 411 14.05 22.46 7.93
C ILE A 411 14.97 23.50 7.30
N SER A 412 16.21 23.13 6.97
CA SER A 412 17.22 24.01 6.37
C SER A 412 16.81 24.56 4.99
N GLY A 413 16.03 23.78 4.22
CA GLY A 413 15.49 24.23 2.93
C GLY A 413 14.45 25.36 3.03
N SER A 414 13.90 25.64 4.21
CA SER A 414 12.87 26.66 4.40
C SER A 414 13.45 28.06 4.63
N ARG A 415 12.88 29.07 3.97
CA ARG A 415 13.26 30.49 4.17
C ARG A 415 12.98 30.99 5.60
N ALA A 416 12.00 30.39 6.28
CA ALA A 416 11.64 30.74 7.65
C ALA A 416 12.62 30.18 8.71
N ALA A 417 13.56 29.32 8.31
CA ALA A 417 14.55 28.72 9.22
C ALA A 417 15.72 29.67 9.56
N ARG A 418 15.87 30.81 8.87
CA ARG A 418 16.99 31.76 9.08
C ARG A 418 17.31 32.07 10.56
N PRO A 419 16.33 32.32 11.45
CA PRO A 419 16.64 32.67 12.84
C PRO A 419 17.20 31.50 13.66
N ILE A 420 16.93 30.25 13.26
CA ILE A 420 17.36 29.01 13.92
C ILE A 420 18.45 28.27 13.13
N GLN A 421 18.99 28.89 12.08
CA GLN A 421 19.97 28.28 11.17
C GLN A 421 21.21 27.75 11.91
N ALA A 422 21.73 28.52 12.87
CA ALA A 422 22.89 28.13 13.65
C ALA A 422 22.62 26.88 14.52
N ASP A 423 21.41 26.75 15.06
CA ASP A 423 21.01 25.58 15.84
C ASP A 423 20.85 24.34 14.95
N ILE A 424 20.29 24.50 13.74
CA ILE A 424 20.17 23.42 12.76
C ILE A 424 21.55 22.92 12.33
N GLU A 425 22.47 23.84 12.00
CA GLU A 425 23.84 23.50 11.59
C GLU A 425 24.57 22.76 12.71
N PHE A 426 24.43 23.20 13.95
CA PHE A 426 25.04 22.56 15.10
C PHE A 426 24.55 21.12 15.33
N GLU A 427 23.23 20.86 15.28
CA GLU A 427 22.71 19.50 15.40
C GLU A 427 23.08 18.64 14.19
N HIS A 428 23.09 19.22 12.99
CA HIS A 428 23.45 18.52 11.76
C HIS A 428 24.93 18.06 11.80
N GLU A 429 25.86 18.94 12.18
CA GLU A 429 27.28 18.59 12.32
C GLU A 429 27.49 17.48 13.36
N LYS A 430 26.76 17.49 14.47
CA LYS A 430 26.82 16.42 15.48
C LYS A 430 26.33 15.08 14.94
N LEU A 431 25.22 15.06 14.20
CA LEU A 431 24.68 13.83 13.61
C LEU A 431 25.61 13.26 12.54
N LEU A 432 26.24 14.11 11.72
CA LEU A 432 27.26 13.67 10.77
C LEU A 432 28.50 13.11 11.47
N LEU A 433 28.99 13.76 12.54
CA LEU A 433 30.09 13.23 13.34
C LEU A 433 29.74 11.86 13.95
N PHE A 434 28.51 11.70 14.44
CA PHE A 434 28.00 10.44 14.95
C PHE A 434 27.99 9.36 13.86
N GLN A 435 27.47 9.68 12.65
CA GLN A 435 27.46 8.79 11.49
C GLN A 435 28.86 8.25 11.19
N GLU A 436 29.82 9.14 10.95
CA GLU A 436 31.20 8.75 10.64
C GLU A 436 31.81 7.90 11.76
N THR A 437 31.49 8.21 13.02
CA THR A 437 32.02 7.48 14.17
C THR A 437 31.46 6.06 14.24
N VAL A 438 30.16 5.88 14.00
CA VAL A 438 29.51 4.57 14.02
C VAL A 438 30.03 3.69 12.89
N GLU A 439 30.22 4.23 11.69
CA GLU A 439 30.79 3.48 10.55
C GLU A 439 32.19 2.94 10.88
N GLU A 440 33.08 3.78 11.42
CA GLU A 440 34.41 3.36 11.86
C GLU A 440 34.35 2.36 13.03
N TRP A 441 33.37 2.51 13.92
CA TRP A 441 33.16 1.62 15.06
C TRP A 441 32.74 0.21 14.61
N GLU A 442 31.82 0.10 13.65
CA GLU A 442 31.42 -1.19 13.08
C GLU A 442 32.59 -1.91 12.40
N VAL A 443 33.38 -1.17 11.62
CA VAL A 443 34.59 -1.71 10.98
C VAL A 443 35.57 -2.23 12.03
N LEU A 444 35.79 -1.46 13.10
CA LEU A 444 36.67 -1.84 14.20
C LEU A 444 36.19 -3.10 14.89
N GLN A 445 34.91 -3.18 15.24
CA GLN A 445 34.33 -4.34 15.88
C GLN A 445 34.46 -5.59 14.99
N ARG A 446 34.14 -5.48 13.70
CA ARG A 446 34.24 -6.60 12.75
C ARG A 446 35.68 -7.11 12.65
N ASN A 447 36.64 -6.21 12.46
CA ASN A 447 38.05 -6.57 12.36
C ASN A 447 38.59 -7.16 13.68
N TRP A 448 38.21 -6.60 14.82
CA TRP A 448 38.60 -7.11 16.12
C TRP A 448 38.02 -8.51 16.38
N LEU A 449 36.74 -8.76 16.04
CA LEU A 449 36.09 -10.06 16.19
C LEU A 449 36.76 -11.16 15.36
N TYR A 450 37.30 -10.81 14.19
CA TYR A 450 38.08 -11.74 13.36
C TYR A 450 39.46 -12.03 13.96
N LEU A 451 40.17 -11.00 14.42
CA LEU A 451 41.56 -11.12 14.89
C LEU A 451 41.68 -11.67 16.32
N GLU A 452 40.70 -11.43 17.20
CA GLU A 452 40.71 -11.91 18.59
C GLU A 452 40.93 -13.42 18.72
N PRO A 453 40.17 -14.31 18.04
CA PRO A 453 40.38 -15.74 18.19
C PRO A 453 41.73 -16.20 17.61
N ILE A 454 42.24 -15.52 16.59
CA ILE A 454 43.52 -15.83 15.94
C ILE A 454 44.67 -15.53 16.89
N PHE A 455 44.71 -14.32 17.45
CA PHE A 455 45.74 -13.88 18.39
C PHE A 455 45.54 -14.41 19.82
N ALA A 456 44.40 -15.05 20.12
CA ALA A 456 44.24 -15.85 21.33
C ALA A 456 45.16 -17.10 21.32
N SER A 457 45.53 -17.63 20.15
CA SER A 457 46.47 -18.74 20.03
C SER A 457 47.90 -18.33 20.42
N ALA A 458 48.48 -19.05 21.39
CA ALA A 458 49.85 -18.79 21.84
C ALA A 458 50.91 -19.11 20.78
N ASP A 459 50.62 -20.04 19.86
CA ASP A 459 51.57 -20.42 18.81
C ASP A 459 51.59 -19.37 17.67
N ILE A 460 50.44 -18.78 17.31
CA ILE A 460 50.39 -17.65 16.36
C ILE A 460 51.09 -16.41 16.93
N ARG A 461 50.87 -16.08 18.21
CA ARG A 461 51.57 -14.95 18.87
C ARG A 461 53.09 -15.08 18.86
N LYS A 462 53.62 -16.30 18.90
CA LYS A 462 55.08 -16.54 18.81
C LYS A 462 55.62 -16.35 17.40
N GLN A 463 54.80 -16.64 16.39
CA GLN A 463 55.18 -16.50 14.98
C GLN A 463 55.07 -15.04 14.50
N LEU A 464 54.12 -14.27 15.04
CA LEU A 464 53.90 -12.85 14.72
C LEU A 464 53.96 -11.96 15.98
N PRO A 465 55.14 -11.80 16.62
CA PRO A 465 55.27 -11.12 17.91
C PRO A 465 55.03 -9.60 17.82
N SER A 466 55.42 -8.96 16.71
CA SER A 466 55.20 -7.53 16.47
C SER A 466 53.70 -7.23 16.37
N GLU A 467 52.98 -8.03 15.58
CA GLU A 467 51.56 -7.88 15.29
C GLU A 467 50.71 -8.24 16.52
N ALA A 468 51.12 -9.27 17.27
CA ALA A 468 50.50 -9.62 18.55
C ALA A 468 50.60 -8.49 19.59
N ALA A 469 51.75 -7.81 19.67
CA ALA A 469 51.92 -6.67 20.57
C ALA A 469 51.03 -5.48 20.17
N LYS A 470 50.94 -5.18 18.87
CA LYS A 470 50.04 -4.15 18.33
C LYS A 470 48.57 -4.49 18.61
N PHE A 471 48.16 -5.74 18.36
CA PHE A 471 46.80 -6.21 18.64
C PHE A 471 46.46 -6.11 20.12
N ALA A 472 47.36 -6.50 21.02
CA ALA A 472 47.13 -6.40 22.46
C ALA A 472 46.89 -4.95 22.94
N GLY A 473 47.60 -3.98 22.35
CA GLY A 473 47.35 -2.56 22.62
C GLY A 473 45.94 -2.12 22.18
N VAL A 474 45.55 -2.47 20.95
CA VAL A 474 44.21 -2.20 20.43
C VAL A 474 43.12 -2.91 21.24
N ASP A 475 43.33 -4.17 21.63
CA ASP A 475 42.40 -4.97 22.44
C ASP A 475 42.17 -4.33 23.81
N GLN A 476 43.22 -3.86 24.48
CA GLN A 476 43.09 -3.19 25.77
C GLN A 476 42.28 -1.89 25.65
N GLU A 477 42.59 -1.06 24.64
CA GLU A 477 41.87 0.18 24.39
C GLU A 477 40.40 -0.09 24.02
N TRP A 478 40.14 -1.05 23.13
CA TRP A 478 38.80 -1.46 22.71
C TRP A 478 37.94 -1.90 23.88
N ARG A 479 38.48 -2.76 24.76
CA ARG A 479 37.76 -3.22 25.96
C ARG A 479 37.41 -2.10 26.91
N ALA A 480 38.28 -1.09 27.05
CA ALA A 480 38.00 0.08 27.88
C ALA A 480 36.88 0.93 27.26
N LEU A 481 36.92 1.19 25.94
CA LEU A 481 35.90 1.96 25.21
C LEU A 481 34.54 1.29 25.27
N MET A 482 34.47 -0.04 25.14
CA MET A 482 33.20 -0.77 25.21
C MET A 482 32.60 -0.82 26.62
N LYS A 483 33.44 -0.90 27.67
CA LYS A 483 32.96 -0.77 29.05
C LYS A 483 32.38 0.62 29.33
N GLU A 484 33.08 1.67 28.89
CA GLU A 484 32.59 3.04 28.98
C GLU A 484 31.24 3.21 28.25
N THR A 485 31.12 2.63 27.05
CA THR A 485 29.88 2.69 26.25
C THR A 485 28.72 1.96 26.92
N GLN A 486 29.00 0.86 27.63
CA GLN A 486 27.97 0.16 28.40
C GLN A 486 27.46 0.97 29.60
N GLU A 487 28.33 1.74 30.24
CA GLU A 487 27.95 2.65 31.34
C GLU A 487 27.19 3.88 30.83
N TYR A 488 27.54 4.39 29.65
CA TYR A 488 26.94 5.56 29.00
C TYR A 488 26.41 5.21 27.62
N SER A 489 25.24 4.58 27.57
CA SER A 489 24.66 4.01 26.34
C SER A 489 23.95 5.03 25.43
N LEU A 490 23.80 6.31 25.82
CA LEU A 490 23.16 7.32 24.97
C LEU A 490 23.92 7.48 23.66
N ALA A 491 23.24 7.27 22.53
CA ALA A 491 23.88 7.11 21.24
C ALA A 491 24.71 8.33 20.84
N LEU A 492 24.09 9.51 20.84
CA LEU A 492 24.76 10.74 20.45
C LEU A 492 25.94 11.07 21.39
N ALA A 493 25.79 10.84 22.70
CA ALA A 493 26.84 11.10 23.67
C ALA A 493 28.03 10.14 23.54
N ALA A 494 27.77 8.88 23.22
CA ALA A 494 28.81 7.87 23.04
C ALA A 494 29.57 8.07 21.72
N GLY A 495 28.84 8.30 20.62
CA GLY A 495 29.40 8.41 19.27
C GLY A 495 29.94 9.80 18.91
N ALA A 496 29.33 10.89 19.36
CA ALA A 496 29.83 12.26 19.07
C ALA A 496 30.81 12.78 20.14
N LYS A 497 31.40 11.90 20.96
CA LYS A 497 32.40 12.28 21.96
C LYS A 497 33.68 12.77 21.27
N GLU A 498 34.23 13.87 21.74
CA GLU A 498 35.48 14.45 21.22
C GLU A 498 36.62 13.40 21.21
N GLY A 499 37.29 13.28 20.07
CA GLY A 499 38.41 12.35 19.87
C GLY A 499 38.01 10.88 19.64
N ARG A 500 36.72 10.50 19.72
CA ARG A 500 36.26 9.11 19.51
C ARG A 500 36.52 8.65 18.08
N LEU A 501 36.08 9.43 17.09
CA LEU A 501 36.28 9.15 15.66
C LEU A 501 37.77 8.91 15.32
N SER A 502 38.64 9.82 15.74
CA SER A 502 40.09 9.70 15.51
C SER A 502 40.70 8.47 16.18
N THR A 503 40.15 8.06 17.34
CA THR A 503 40.59 6.86 18.05
C THR A 503 40.22 5.61 17.26
N PHE A 504 38.97 5.50 16.80
CA PHE A 504 38.54 4.36 15.97
C PHE A 504 39.29 4.29 14.64
N ARG A 505 39.46 5.41 13.93
CA ARG A 505 40.27 5.46 12.70
C ARG A 505 41.70 4.97 12.92
N ARG A 506 42.36 5.40 14.00
CA ARG A 506 43.71 4.93 14.34
C ARG A 506 43.72 3.42 14.64
N MET A 507 42.77 2.94 15.43
CA MET A 507 42.68 1.52 15.78
C MET A 507 42.42 0.67 14.53
N ASN A 508 41.54 1.11 13.63
CA ASN A 508 41.29 0.46 12.34
C ASN A 508 42.54 0.37 11.48
N GLN A 509 43.29 1.46 11.33
CA GLN A 509 44.56 1.44 10.61
C GLN A 509 45.55 0.42 11.17
N VAL A 510 45.61 0.27 12.50
CA VAL A 510 46.47 -0.74 13.14
C VAL A 510 45.94 -2.15 12.86
N LEU A 511 44.63 -2.40 12.96
CA LEU A 511 44.04 -3.70 12.68
C LEU A 511 44.20 -4.10 11.21
N ASP A 512 44.05 -3.16 10.27
CA ASP A 512 44.25 -3.41 8.83
C ASP A 512 45.71 -3.75 8.53
N ALA A 513 46.66 -3.07 9.17
CA ALA A 513 48.08 -3.41 9.06
C ALA A 513 48.37 -4.81 9.61
N ILE A 514 47.75 -5.19 10.72
CA ILE A 514 47.86 -6.54 11.30
C ILE A 514 47.26 -7.58 10.34
N ARG A 515 46.08 -7.31 9.78
CA ARG A 515 45.42 -8.22 8.83
C ARG A 515 46.27 -8.43 7.58
N LYS A 516 46.83 -7.36 7.01
CA LYS A 516 47.72 -7.46 5.86
C LYS A 516 48.97 -8.30 6.18
N ALA A 517 49.60 -8.06 7.33
CA ALA A 517 50.75 -8.85 7.77
C ALA A 517 50.40 -10.33 7.98
N LEU A 518 49.18 -10.62 8.44
CA LEU A 518 48.67 -11.99 8.58
C LEU A 518 48.47 -12.66 7.20
N GLU A 519 47.91 -11.94 6.23
CA GLU A 519 47.74 -12.44 4.85
C GLU A 519 49.10 -12.71 4.19
N ASP A 520 50.05 -11.79 4.30
CA ASP A 520 51.43 -11.97 3.81
C ASP A 520 52.10 -13.17 4.48
N TYR A 521 51.87 -13.36 5.78
CA TYR A 521 52.38 -14.50 6.53
C TYR A 521 51.81 -15.83 6.02
N LEU A 522 50.49 -15.92 5.80
CA LEU A 522 49.85 -17.12 5.25
C LEU A 522 50.31 -17.41 3.82
N GLN A 523 50.51 -16.37 3.02
CA GLN A 523 51.04 -16.49 1.67
C GLN A 523 52.45 -17.09 1.67
N HIS A 524 53.32 -16.65 2.57
CA HIS A 524 54.64 -17.25 2.76
C HIS A 524 54.57 -18.74 3.16
N LYS A 525 53.55 -19.14 3.93
CA LYS A 525 53.32 -20.56 4.25
C LYS A 525 52.87 -21.35 3.03
N ARG A 526 52.00 -20.80 2.18
CA ARG A 526 51.57 -21.43 0.93
C ARG A 526 52.71 -21.59 -0.07
N GLU A 527 53.62 -20.62 -0.13
CA GLU A 527 54.83 -20.71 -0.96
C GLU A 527 55.79 -21.79 -0.46
N ALA A 528 55.93 -21.95 0.86
CA ALA A 528 56.75 -23.00 1.45
C ALA A 528 56.22 -24.42 1.16
N PHE A 529 54.89 -24.59 1.05
CA PHE A 529 54.26 -25.86 0.68
C PHE A 529 53.01 -25.62 -0.19
N PRO A 530 53.10 -25.75 -1.52
CA PRO A 530 52.02 -25.40 -2.45
C PRO A 530 50.69 -26.11 -2.22
N ARG A 531 50.66 -27.29 -1.59
CA ARG A 531 49.39 -27.97 -1.29
C ARG A 531 48.52 -27.19 -0.29
N PHE A 532 49.07 -26.23 0.46
CA PHE A 532 48.26 -25.33 1.28
C PHE A 532 47.38 -24.37 0.47
N TYR A 533 47.55 -24.24 -0.85
CA TYR A 533 46.60 -23.52 -1.69
C TYR A 533 45.22 -24.20 -1.76
N PHE A 534 45.11 -25.48 -1.40
CA PHE A 534 43.83 -26.19 -1.28
C PHE A 534 43.07 -25.88 0.01
N LEU A 535 43.69 -25.13 0.93
CA LEU A 535 43.08 -24.72 2.19
C LEU A 535 42.66 -23.25 2.14
N SER A 536 41.48 -22.95 2.69
CA SER A 536 41.09 -21.57 2.98
C SER A 536 42.04 -20.94 4.01
N SER A 537 42.07 -19.61 4.08
CA SER A 537 42.94 -18.91 5.03
C SER A 537 42.63 -19.28 6.49
N ASP A 538 41.36 -19.48 6.83
CA ASP A 538 40.94 -19.87 8.18
C ASP A 538 41.35 -21.31 8.51
N GLU A 539 41.22 -22.25 7.56
CA GLU A 539 41.70 -23.63 7.71
C GLU A 539 43.22 -23.71 7.84
N LEU A 540 43.95 -22.88 7.08
CA LEU A 540 45.39 -22.80 7.21
C LEU A 540 45.79 -22.21 8.58
N LEU A 541 45.07 -21.20 9.07
CA LEU A 541 45.28 -20.67 10.43
C LEU A 541 44.97 -21.71 11.49
N GLU A 542 43.89 -22.50 11.33
CA GLU A 542 43.55 -23.60 12.22
C GLU A 542 44.69 -24.63 12.27
N MET A 543 45.17 -25.06 11.09
CA MET A 543 46.31 -25.97 10.95
C MET A 543 47.57 -25.44 11.65
N LEU A 544 47.90 -24.16 11.46
CA LEU A 544 49.08 -23.53 12.07
C LEU A 544 48.92 -23.35 13.58
N SER A 545 47.70 -23.07 14.05
CA SER A 545 47.39 -22.88 15.47
C SER A 545 47.42 -24.18 16.27
N GLN A 546 47.08 -25.30 15.63
CA GLN A 546 47.03 -26.63 16.23
C GLN A 546 48.17 -27.54 15.78
N ALA A 547 49.28 -26.96 15.29
CA ALA A 547 50.44 -27.66 14.71
C ALA A 547 50.97 -28.88 15.50
N LYS A 548 50.71 -28.94 16.82
CA LYS A 548 51.14 -30.01 17.72
C LYS A 548 50.11 -31.14 17.90
N ASN A 549 48.84 -30.88 17.56
CA ASN A 549 47.75 -31.84 17.70
C ASN A 549 47.45 -32.47 16.34
N LEU A 550 48.18 -33.53 15.98
CA LEU A 550 48.03 -34.18 14.67
C LEU A 550 46.60 -34.68 14.43
N ALA A 551 45.90 -35.15 15.46
CA ALA A 551 44.52 -35.63 15.33
C ALA A 551 43.55 -34.54 14.84
N ALA A 552 43.78 -33.28 15.25
CA ALA A 552 42.97 -32.16 14.78
C ALA A 552 43.35 -31.68 13.38
N ILE A 553 44.57 -31.98 12.91
CA ILE A 553 45.06 -31.61 11.58
C ILE A 553 44.62 -32.65 10.53
N GLN A 554 44.41 -33.92 10.89
CA GLN A 554 44.02 -34.98 9.93
C GLN A 554 42.91 -34.57 8.95
N PRO A 555 41.79 -33.93 9.37
CA PRO A 555 40.73 -33.50 8.44
C PRO A 555 41.21 -32.49 7.38
N LEU A 556 42.21 -31.68 7.71
CA LEU A 556 42.80 -30.68 6.82
C LEU A 556 43.84 -31.33 5.88
N ILE A 557 44.56 -32.35 6.35
CA ILE A 557 45.50 -33.15 5.53
C ILE A 557 44.76 -33.82 4.38
N ARG A 558 43.54 -34.32 4.62
CA ARG A 558 42.67 -34.92 3.59
C ARG A 558 42.43 -34.02 2.38
N LYS A 559 42.49 -32.69 2.56
CA LYS A 559 42.30 -31.72 1.47
C LYS A 559 43.60 -31.41 0.72
N CYS A 560 44.75 -31.69 1.33
CA CYS A 560 46.06 -31.38 0.76
C CYS A 560 46.57 -32.50 -0.17
N PHE A 561 46.10 -33.73 0.00
CA PHE A 561 46.55 -34.91 -0.76
C PHE A 561 45.40 -35.53 -1.54
N ALA A 562 45.73 -36.25 -2.63
CA ALA A 562 44.72 -36.85 -3.50
C ALA A 562 43.90 -37.93 -2.77
N ASN A 563 44.58 -38.87 -2.09
CA ASN A 563 43.91 -39.95 -1.35
C ASN A 563 44.67 -40.37 -0.09
N ILE A 564 45.34 -39.44 0.60
CA ILE A 564 45.73 -39.66 2.01
C ILE A 564 44.54 -39.23 2.86
N TYR A 565 43.75 -40.20 3.29
CA TYR A 565 42.60 -39.97 4.16
C TYR A 565 43.01 -39.83 5.62
N ASP A 566 43.98 -40.63 6.06
CA ASP A 566 44.52 -40.55 7.40
C ASP A 566 46.01 -40.89 7.37
N LEU A 567 46.73 -40.41 8.38
CA LEU A 567 48.12 -40.79 8.62
C LEU A 567 48.15 -41.71 9.84
N GLY A 568 48.79 -42.87 9.72
CA GLY A 568 48.99 -43.77 10.85
C GLY A 568 50.00 -43.15 11.82
N ILE A 569 49.53 -42.79 13.00
CA ILE A 569 50.32 -42.17 14.06
C ILE A 569 50.58 -43.20 15.15
N GLN A 570 51.86 -43.42 15.47
CA GLN A 570 52.28 -44.23 16.61
C GLN A 570 52.82 -43.32 17.71
N GLU A 571 52.23 -43.42 18.90
CA GLU A 571 52.67 -42.67 20.08
C GLU A 571 53.34 -43.62 21.08
N GLU A 572 54.68 -43.66 21.09
CA GLU A 572 55.45 -44.43 22.07
C GLU A 572 56.32 -43.51 22.93
N ALA A 573 56.19 -43.63 24.25
CA ALA A 573 57.07 -43.00 25.24
C ALA A 573 57.42 -41.52 24.98
N LYS A 574 56.41 -40.70 24.61
CA LYS A 574 56.48 -39.26 24.27
C LYS A 574 57.07 -38.91 22.90
N VAL A 575 57.26 -39.88 22.02
CA VAL A 575 57.62 -39.65 20.61
C VAL A 575 56.41 -40.00 19.76
N THR A 576 55.88 -38.99 19.07
CA THR A 576 54.85 -39.17 18.04
C THR A 576 55.57 -39.39 16.70
N GLU A 577 55.34 -40.54 16.08
CA GLU A 577 55.88 -40.89 14.77
C GLU A 577 54.74 -41.14 13.78
N ILE A 578 54.93 -40.70 12.53
CA ILE A 578 54.02 -41.02 11.43
C ILE A 578 54.62 -42.22 10.70
N VAL A 579 53.89 -43.35 10.70
CA VAL A 579 54.41 -44.65 10.27
C VAL A 579 53.75 -45.17 9.00
N SER A 580 52.56 -44.71 8.65
CA SER A 580 51.82 -45.17 7.48
C SER A 580 50.92 -44.07 6.89
N MET A 581 50.50 -44.30 5.65
CA MET A 581 49.46 -43.54 4.97
C MET A 581 48.24 -44.44 4.74
N ILE A 582 47.04 -43.91 4.99
CA ILE A 582 45.79 -44.64 4.91
C ILE A 582 44.90 -43.96 3.87
N SER A 583 44.43 -44.73 2.89
CA SER A 583 43.51 -44.25 1.85
C SER A 583 42.07 -44.16 2.33
N ALA A 584 41.21 -43.48 1.55
CA ALA A 584 39.77 -43.42 1.83
C ALA A 584 39.10 -44.82 1.78
N GLU A 585 39.71 -45.77 1.08
CA GLU A 585 39.28 -47.16 1.01
C GLU A 585 39.70 -48.01 2.22
N GLY A 586 40.52 -47.45 3.11
CA GLY A 586 41.10 -48.18 4.24
C GLY A 586 42.34 -49.00 3.88
N GLU A 587 42.95 -48.79 2.71
CA GLU A 587 44.28 -49.34 2.40
C GLU A 587 45.35 -48.59 3.19
N GLU A 588 46.02 -49.30 4.11
CA GLU A 588 47.13 -48.78 4.88
C GLU A 588 48.47 -49.23 4.27
N VAL A 589 49.33 -48.28 3.95
CA VAL A 589 50.68 -48.53 3.41
C VAL A 589 51.72 -47.96 4.38
N LEU A 590 52.57 -48.82 4.91
CA LEU A 590 53.67 -48.43 5.78
C LEU A 590 54.69 -47.59 5.01
N PHE A 591 55.11 -46.47 5.60
CA PHE A 591 56.18 -45.66 5.03
C PHE A 591 57.51 -46.42 5.05
N ALA A 592 58.33 -46.16 4.02
CA ALA A 592 59.68 -46.73 3.94
C ALA A 592 60.57 -46.37 5.15
N LYS A 593 60.28 -45.23 5.79
CA LYS A 593 60.89 -44.78 7.03
C LYS A 593 59.87 -43.95 7.83
N ALA A 594 59.75 -44.24 9.12
CA ALA A 594 58.90 -43.46 10.03
C ALA A 594 59.38 -42.00 10.13
N LEU A 595 58.42 -41.07 10.11
CA LEU A 595 58.65 -39.63 10.15
C LEU A 595 58.35 -39.05 11.53
N LYS A 596 59.08 -37.99 11.91
CA LYS A 596 58.87 -37.29 13.17
C LYS A 596 58.39 -35.87 12.85
N PRO A 597 57.11 -35.53 13.09
CA PRO A 597 56.59 -34.18 12.82
C PRO A 597 57.17 -33.19 13.83
N ARG A 598 58.38 -32.71 13.57
CA ARG A 598 59.12 -31.77 14.43
C ARG A 598 59.03 -30.36 13.87
N GLY A 599 58.68 -29.41 14.73
CA GLY A 599 58.60 -28.00 14.36
C GLY A 599 57.28 -27.64 13.70
N SER A 600 57.31 -26.67 12.80
CA SER A 600 56.13 -26.09 12.17
C SER A 600 55.62 -26.95 11.01
N VAL A 601 54.32 -26.88 10.72
CA VAL A 601 53.63 -27.78 9.77
C VAL A 601 54.20 -27.70 8.36
N GLU A 602 54.63 -26.51 7.93
CA GLU A 602 55.26 -26.29 6.63
C GLU A 602 56.62 -26.98 6.47
N LYS A 603 57.23 -27.49 7.55
CA LYS A 603 58.52 -28.19 7.48
C LYS A 603 58.36 -29.68 7.34
N TRP A 604 57.44 -30.28 8.10
CA TRP A 604 57.28 -31.74 8.11
C TRP A 604 56.25 -32.25 7.11
N MET A 605 55.31 -31.42 6.63
CA MET A 605 54.37 -31.84 5.57
C MET A 605 55.06 -32.15 4.23
N PRO A 606 56.07 -31.37 3.77
CA PRO A 606 56.90 -31.77 2.63
C PRO A 606 57.64 -33.10 2.84
N GLU A 607 58.07 -33.42 4.07
CA GLU A 607 58.70 -34.71 4.38
C GLU A 607 57.70 -35.87 4.22
N VAL A 608 56.42 -35.65 4.56
CA VAL A 608 55.34 -36.64 4.33
C VAL A 608 55.13 -36.86 2.83
N GLU A 609 55.12 -35.79 2.03
CA GLU A 609 55.02 -35.88 0.56
C GLU A 609 56.21 -36.64 -0.04
N GLU A 610 57.43 -36.29 0.35
CA GLU A 610 58.64 -36.97 -0.14
C GLU A 610 58.63 -38.46 0.26
N MET A 611 58.24 -38.77 1.50
CA MET A 611 58.16 -40.15 1.97
C MET A 611 57.05 -40.95 1.28
N MET A 612 55.92 -40.32 0.97
CA MET A 612 54.87 -40.92 0.15
C MET A 612 55.42 -41.34 -1.22
N PHE A 613 56.06 -40.43 -1.95
CA PHE A 613 56.66 -40.75 -3.26
C PHE A 613 57.71 -41.85 -3.16
N CYS A 614 58.62 -41.76 -2.17
CA CYS A 614 59.64 -42.78 -1.93
C CYS A 614 59.03 -44.15 -1.63
N THR A 615 57.95 -44.18 -0.85
CA THR A 615 57.28 -45.42 -0.43
C THR A 615 56.59 -46.09 -1.61
N VAL A 616 55.88 -45.34 -2.46
CA VAL A 616 55.26 -45.88 -3.68
C VAL A 616 56.34 -46.40 -4.64
N LYS A 617 57.39 -45.61 -4.90
CA LYS A 617 58.52 -46.00 -5.76
C LYS A 617 59.21 -47.28 -5.27
N ARG A 618 59.48 -47.38 -3.96
CA ARG A 618 60.08 -48.57 -3.34
C ARG A 618 59.20 -49.80 -3.48
N ASN A 619 57.89 -49.67 -3.25
CA ASN A 619 56.95 -50.77 -3.40
C ASN A 619 56.85 -51.23 -4.86
N LEU A 620 56.81 -50.31 -5.82
CA LEU A 620 56.88 -50.65 -7.26
C LEU A 620 58.12 -51.48 -7.58
N ARG A 621 59.30 -51.05 -7.11
CA ARG A 621 60.56 -51.78 -7.32
C ARG A 621 60.55 -53.19 -6.71
N SER A 622 60.16 -53.31 -5.43
CA SER A 622 60.16 -54.59 -4.72
C SER A 622 59.19 -55.56 -5.39
N LYS A 623 57.96 -55.12 -5.63
CA LYS A 623 56.88 -55.96 -6.15
C LYS A 623 57.03 -56.30 -7.62
N HIS A 624 57.71 -55.46 -8.41
CA HIS A 624 58.17 -55.81 -9.76
C HIS A 624 59.17 -56.98 -9.74
N GLY A 625 60.12 -56.98 -8.81
CA GLY A 625 61.08 -58.09 -8.65
C GLY A 625 60.47 -59.40 -8.14
N GLU A 626 59.39 -59.31 -7.35
CA GLU A 626 58.68 -60.45 -6.74
C GLU A 626 57.57 -61.04 -7.63
N ALA A 627 57.26 -60.44 -8.78
CA ALA A 627 56.11 -60.82 -9.61
C ALA A 627 56.18 -62.23 -10.23
N ALA A 628 57.28 -62.96 -10.03
CA ALA A 628 57.43 -64.37 -10.40
C ALA A 628 56.89 -65.36 -9.34
N LEU A 629 56.44 -64.86 -8.18
CA LEU A 629 55.84 -65.65 -7.09
C LEU A 629 54.33 -65.86 -7.31
N GLY A 630 53.71 -66.77 -6.54
CA GLY A 630 52.30 -67.15 -6.72
C GLY A 630 51.35 -65.95 -6.72
N ARG A 631 50.54 -65.84 -7.78
CA ARG A 631 49.74 -64.64 -8.08
C ARG A 631 48.76 -64.20 -6.99
N ARG A 632 48.13 -65.18 -6.31
CA ARG A 632 47.18 -64.90 -5.22
C ARG A 632 47.85 -64.22 -4.03
N GLU A 633 48.96 -64.78 -3.57
CA GLU A 633 49.74 -64.23 -2.45
C GLU A 633 50.29 -62.85 -2.79
N TRP A 634 50.73 -62.68 -4.04
CA TRP A 634 51.20 -61.39 -4.54
C TRP A 634 50.10 -60.30 -4.56
N ILE A 635 48.86 -60.64 -4.95
CA ILE A 635 47.72 -59.70 -4.93
C ILE A 635 47.37 -59.27 -3.50
N SER A 636 47.38 -60.20 -2.53
CA SER A 636 47.05 -59.90 -1.13
C SER A 636 48.13 -59.08 -0.41
N ASP A 637 49.41 -59.25 -0.77
CA ASP A 637 50.55 -58.57 -0.12
C ASP A 637 51.00 -57.28 -0.84
N THR A 638 50.35 -56.92 -1.96
CA THR A 638 50.73 -55.74 -2.76
C THR A 638 49.64 -54.67 -2.72
N PRO A 639 49.97 -53.41 -2.39
CA PRO A 639 49.01 -52.31 -2.47
C PRO A 639 48.38 -52.21 -3.87
N CYS A 640 47.08 -51.90 -3.94
CA CYS A 640 46.27 -51.95 -5.14
C CYS A 640 46.88 -51.16 -6.32
N GLN A 641 47.27 -49.91 -6.08
CA GLN A 641 47.93 -49.06 -7.08
C GLN A 641 49.24 -49.68 -7.60
N VAL A 642 50.04 -50.25 -6.69
CA VAL A 642 51.33 -50.87 -7.01
C VAL A 642 51.10 -52.12 -7.86
N ALA A 643 50.13 -52.96 -7.48
CA ALA A 643 49.77 -54.17 -8.21
C ALA A 643 49.34 -53.84 -9.65
N ALA A 644 48.46 -52.85 -9.82
CA ALA A 644 48.00 -52.43 -11.14
C ALA A 644 49.14 -51.90 -12.03
N CYS A 645 50.05 -51.09 -11.46
CA CYS A 645 51.18 -50.53 -12.19
C CYS A 645 52.20 -51.62 -12.58
N VAL A 646 52.57 -52.52 -11.65
CA VAL A 646 53.48 -53.64 -11.94
C VAL A 646 52.89 -54.58 -12.98
N ALA A 647 51.59 -54.90 -12.88
CA ALA A 647 50.92 -55.72 -13.90
C ALA A 647 50.99 -55.08 -15.29
N GLN A 648 50.87 -53.74 -15.38
CA GLN A 648 50.98 -53.02 -16.64
C GLN A 648 52.41 -53.06 -17.21
N ILE A 649 53.43 -52.90 -16.36
CA ILE A 649 54.85 -53.01 -16.76
C ILE A 649 55.14 -54.41 -17.33
N LEU A 650 54.69 -55.46 -16.64
CA LEU A 650 54.91 -56.85 -17.07
C LEU A 650 54.17 -57.16 -18.37
N TRP A 651 52.94 -56.68 -18.51
CA TRP A 651 52.19 -56.85 -19.75
C TRP A 651 52.88 -56.18 -20.95
N VAL A 652 53.39 -54.96 -20.78
CA VAL A 652 54.16 -54.26 -21.81
C VAL A 652 55.40 -55.06 -22.19
N ALA A 653 56.19 -55.50 -21.21
CA ALA A 653 57.40 -56.28 -21.47
C ALA A 653 57.10 -57.59 -22.22
N GLN A 654 56.05 -58.32 -21.83
CA GLN A 654 55.65 -59.58 -22.47
C GLN A 654 55.09 -59.38 -23.88
N THR A 655 54.34 -58.29 -24.10
CA THR A 655 53.79 -57.96 -25.43
C THR A 655 54.90 -57.55 -26.39
N GLU A 656 55.86 -56.75 -25.94
CA GLU A 656 57.02 -56.38 -26.74
C GLU A 656 57.95 -57.57 -27.03
N GLU A 657 58.11 -58.51 -26.08
CA GLU A 657 58.83 -59.77 -26.33
C GLU A 657 58.16 -60.58 -27.46
N ALA A 658 56.82 -60.60 -27.51
CA ALA A 658 56.08 -61.25 -28.59
C ALA A 658 56.25 -60.51 -29.94
N LEU A 659 56.20 -59.18 -29.93
CA LEU A 659 56.39 -58.32 -31.11
C LEU A 659 57.84 -58.30 -31.65
N ALA A 660 58.83 -58.60 -30.80
CA ALA A 660 60.24 -58.70 -31.19
C ALA A 660 60.65 -60.10 -31.68
N SER A 661 59.73 -61.07 -31.67
CA SER A 661 60.01 -62.44 -32.07
C SER A 661 60.06 -62.64 -33.59
N ASN A 662 60.72 -63.71 -34.06
CA ASN A 662 60.78 -64.04 -35.49
C ASN A 662 59.42 -64.50 -36.06
N ASP A 663 58.49 -64.94 -35.21
CA ASP A 663 57.13 -65.36 -35.57
C ASP A 663 56.11 -64.62 -34.69
N VAL A 664 55.95 -63.33 -34.98
CA VAL A 664 55.15 -62.39 -34.20
C VAL A 664 53.71 -62.87 -34.05
N HIS A 665 53.08 -63.35 -35.13
CA HIS A 665 51.67 -63.76 -35.11
C HIS A 665 51.43 -64.96 -34.18
N SER A 666 52.30 -65.97 -34.23
CA SER A 666 52.19 -67.15 -33.35
C SER A 666 52.44 -66.77 -31.89
N ARG A 667 53.46 -65.93 -31.63
CA ARG A 667 53.81 -65.50 -30.26
C ARG A 667 52.75 -64.59 -29.64
N LEU A 668 52.14 -63.67 -30.40
CA LEU A 668 51.00 -62.88 -29.94
C LEU A 668 49.79 -63.76 -29.64
N THR A 669 49.52 -64.78 -30.47
CA THR A 669 48.42 -65.73 -30.23
C THR A 669 48.63 -66.53 -28.94
N GLN A 670 49.87 -66.98 -28.68
CA GLN A 670 50.23 -67.64 -27.44
C GLN A 670 50.08 -66.70 -26.23
N HIS A 671 50.51 -65.44 -26.37
CA HIS A 671 50.37 -64.44 -25.33
C HIS A 671 48.89 -64.13 -25.03
N TYR A 672 48.04 -64.00 -26.05
CA TYR A 672 46.59 -63.83 -25.92
C TYR A 672 45.94 -64.97 -25.12
N GLN A 673 46.30 -66.22 -25.42
CA GLN A 673 45.81 -67.39 -24.67
C GLN A 673 46.23 -67.33 -23.19
N ARG A 674 47.49 -66.97 -22.92
CA ARG A 674 48.01 -66.81 -21.56
C ARG A 674 47.29 -65.71 -20.78
N LEU A 675 46.99 -64.57 -21.42
CA LEU A 675 46.16 -63.51 -20.80
C LEU A 675 44.74 -64.01 -20.49
N GLY A 676 44.19 -64.90 -21.33
CA GLY A 676 42.92 -65.58 -21.07
C GLY A 676 42.95 -66.48 -19.84
N GLU A 677 43.99 -67.31 -19.69
CA GLU A 677 44.22 -68.13 -18.49
C GLU A 677 44.37 -67.25 -17.24
N GLN A 678 45.14 -66.16 -17.36
CA GLN A 678 45.34 -65.20 -16.28
C GLN A 678 44.03 -64.52 -15.83
N LEU A 679 43.14 -64.16 -16.76
CA LEU A 679 41.82 -63.62 -16.42
C LEU A 679 40.92 -64.68 -15.75
N GLN A 680 41.05 -65.94 -16.13
CA GLN A 680 40.33 -67.04 -15.49
C GLN A 680 40.80 -67.22 -14.04
N GLU A 681 42.10 -67.15 -13.77
CA GLU A 681 42.65 -67.18 -12.40
C GLU A 681 42.08 -66.06 -11.53
N LEU A 682 42.00 -64.82 -12.05
CA LEU A 682 41.37 -63.70 -11.32
C LEU A 682 39.89 -63.99 -11.05
N THR A 683 39.17 -64.56 -12.02
CA THR A 683 37.76 -64.94 -11.87
C THR A 683 37.56 -66.00 -10.80
N GLU A 684 38.50 -66.93 -10.66
CA GLU A 684 38.52 -67.94 -9.58
C GLU A 684 38.78 -67.27 -8.22
N ILE A 685 39.74 -66.34 -8.13
CA ILE A 685 40.03 -65.58 -6.91
C ILE A 685 38.81 -64.75 -6.46
N VAL A 686 38.04 -64.15 -7.38
CA VAL A 686 36.82 -63.38 -7.05
C VAL A 686 35.75 -64.24 -6.35
N ARG A 687 35.74 -65.56 -6.59
CA ARG A 687 34.75 -66.50 -6.02
C ARG A 687 35.07 -66.89 -4.57
N ASP A 688 36.27 -66.59 -4.09
CA ASP A 688 36.67 -66.83 -2.71
C ASP A 688 36.22 -65.70 -1.77
N ASP A 689 36.35 -65.92 -0.46
CA ASP A 689 36.11 -64.92 0.58
C ASP A 689 37.24 -63.88 0.61
N LEU A 690 37.07 -62.81 -0.16
CA LEU A 690 38.00 -61.67 -0.22
C LEU A 690 37.59 -60.55 0.74
N THR A 691 38.60 -59.89 1.33
CA THR A 691 38.40 -58.59 2.00
C THR A 691 37.90 -57.54 1.01
N MET A 692 37.34 -56.44 1.52
CA MET A 692 36.84 -55.35 0.66
C MET A 692 37.96 -54.76 -0.21
N LEU A 693 39.17 -54.66 0.32
CA LEU A 693 40.34 -54.15 -0.38
C LEU A 693 40.81 -55.11 -1.47
N GLU A 694 40.99 -56.40 -1.15
CA GLU A 694 41.35 -57.42 -2.13
C GLU A 694 40.34 -57.50 -3.28
N ARG A 695 39.04 -57.41 -2.96
CA ARG A 695 37.99 -57.38 -3.98
C ARG A 695 38.16 -56.19 -4.93
N ARG A 696 38.54 -55.01 -4.43
CA ARG A 696 38.83 -53.83 -5.26
C ARG A 696 40.07 -54.05 -6.12
N THR A 697 41.16 -54.57 -5.55
CA THR A 697 42.40 -54.87 -6.29
C THR A 697 42.15 -55.86 -7.43
N VAL A 698 41.48 -56.98 -7.14
CA VAL A 698 41.15 -58.00 -8.15
C VAL A 698 40.23 -57.44 -9.23
N SER A 699 39.23 -56.62 -8.86
CA SER A 699 38.34 -55.97 -9.84
C SER A 699 39.11 -55.00 -10.75
N ALA A 700 40.01 -54.20 -10.19
CA ALA A 700 40.84 -53.25 -10.94
C ALA A 700 41.78 -53.98 -11.92
N LEU A 701 42.42 -55.06 -11.46
CA LEU A 701 43.27 -55.91 -12.29
C LEU A 701 42.46 -56.60 -13.40
N ALA A 702 41.28 -57.14 -13.10
CA ALA A 702 40.45 -57.80 -14.10
C ALA A 702 40.02 -56.84 -15.23
N ILE A 703 39.65 -55.59 -14.88
CA ILE A 703 39.31 -54.57 -15.88
C ILE A 703 40.54 -54.22 -16.74
N GLN A 704 41.70 -54.04 -16.12
CA GLN A 704 42.95 -53.72 -16.83
C GLN A 704 43.39 -54.86 -17.75
N GLU A 705 43.39 -56.10 -17.26
CA GLU A 705 43.82 -57.26 -18.02
C GLU A 705 42.85 -57.63 -19.15
N LEU A 706 41.55 -57.38 -18.97
CA LEU A 706 40.58 -57.53 -20.04
C LEU A 706 40.91 -56.60 -21.21
N HIS A 707 41.14 -55.32 -20.90
CA HIS A 707 41.57 -54.34 -21.91
C HIS A 707 42.91 -54.74 -22.55
N ASN A 708 43.91 -55.12 -21.75
CA ASN A 708 45.21 -55.56 -22.24
C ASN A 708 45.11 -56.76 -23.20
N ARG A 709 44.23 -57.72 -22.90
CA ARG A 709 43.95 -58.86 -23.78
C ARG A 709 43.27 -58.41 -25.08
N ASP A 710 42.30 -57.51 -25.00
CA ASP A 710 41.58 -57.00 -26.16
C ASP A 710 42.54 -56.19 -27.08
N VAL A 711 43.48 -55.43 -26.52
CA VAL A 711 44.57 -54.79 -27.29
C VAL A 711 45.45 -55.81 -28.02
N VAL A 712 45.80 -56.93 -27.37
CA VAL A 712 46.56 -58.00 -28.03
C VAL A 712 45.75 -58.64 -29.16
N ALA A 713 44.43 -58.82 -29.00
CA ALA A 713 43.56 -59.27 -30.08
C ALA A 713 43.56 -58.28 -31.25
N GLU A 714 43.46 -56.98 -30.99
CA GLU A 714 43.56 -55.95 -32.03
C GLU A 714 44.90 -55.97 -32.75
N LEU A 715 46.02 -56.23 -32.05
CA LEU A 715 47.34 -56.39 -32.68
C LEU A 715 47.40 -57.60 -33.61
N ILE A 716 46.77 -58.72 -33.24
CA ILE A 716 46.67 -59.93 -34.06
C ILE A 716 45.84 -59.64 -35.33
N ASP A 717 44.67 -59.01 -35.15
CA ASP A 717 43.76 -58.67 -36.26
C ASP A 717 44.39 -57.65 -37.23
N ALA A 718 45.12 -56.66 -36.69
CA ALA A 718 45.86 -55.66 -37.46
C ALA A 718 47.15 -56.20 -38.10
N ARG A 719 47.55 -57.45 -37.81
CA ARG A 719 48.80 -58.08 -38.28
C ARG A 719 50.03 -57.24 -37.97
N ALA A 720 50.16 -56.80 -36.72
CA ALA A 720 51.32 -56.05 -36.27
C ALA A 720 52.63 -56.84 -36.46
N GLU A 721 53.66 -56.22 -37.05
CA GLU A 721 54.94 -56.86 -37.37
C GLU A 721 56.09 -56.46 -36.43
N SER A 722 55.92 -55.41 -35.62
CA SER A 722 56.96 -54.91 -34.69
C SER A 722 56.41 -53.96 -33.63
N CYS A 723 57.24 -53.59 -32.66
CA CYS A 723 56.93 -52.60 -31.62
C CYS A 723 56.72 -51.16 -32.13
N THR A 724 57.01 -50.87 -33.41
CA THR A 724 56.72 -49.55 -34.00
C THR A 724 55.32 -49.49 -34.63
N HIS A 725 54.55 -50.56 -34.56
CA HIS A 725 53.21 -50.60 -35.13
C HIS A 725 52.28 -49.61 -34.41
N PHE A 726 51.51 -48.83 -35.17
CA PHE A 726 50.66 -47.76 -34.63
C PHE A 726 49.69 -48.25 -33.55
N THR A 727 49.06 -49.42 -33.75
CA THR A 727 48.14 -50.02 -32.77
C THR A 727 48.78 -50.29 -31.41
N TRP A 728 50.10 -50.51 -31.37
CA TRP A 728 50.87 -50.65 -30.14
C TRP A 728 51.33 -49.31 -29.58
N THR A 729 51.91 -48.44 -30.42
CA THR A 729 52.45 -47.15 -29.97
C THR A 729 51.37 -46.21 -29.47
N GLN A 730 50.12 -46.37 -29.90
CA GLN A 730 48.99 -45.59 -29.41
C GLN A 730 48.57 -45.93 -27.97
N GLN A 731 49.03 -47.04 -27.40
CA GLN A 731 48.67 -47.48 -26.04
C GLN A 731 49.55 -46.80 -24.98
N LEU A 732 49.02 -46.68 -23.76
CA LEU A 732 49.78 -46.23 -22.59
C LEU A 732 50.69 -47.35 -22.07
N ARG A 733 51.98 -47.23 -22.35
CA ARG A 733 52.98 -48.26 -22.05
C ARG A 733 53.79 -47.84 -20.83
N HIS A 734 53.85 -48.70 -19.82
CA HIS A 734 54.61 -48.48 -18.60
C HIS A 734 55.90 -49.28 -18.67
N TYR A 735 57.02 -48.64 -18.39
CA TYR A 735 58.35 -49.22 -18.41
C TYR A 735 59.01 -49.03 -17.06
N TRP A 736 59.75 -50.03 -16.62
CA TRP A 736 60.68 -49.88 -15.51
C TRP A 736 62.06 -49.51 -16.05
N ASP A 737 62.49 -48.28 -15.82
CA ASP A 737 63.83 -47.81 -16.18
C ASP A 737 64.82 -48.24 -15.07
N GLY A 738 65.66 -49.23 -15.38
CA GLY A 738 66.64 -49.77 -14.45
C GLY A 738 67.81 -48.83 -14.15
N GLU A 739 68.08 -47.83 -15.00
CA GLU A 739 69.14 -46.85 -14.78
C GLU A 739 68.67 -45.73 -13.84
N GLN A 740 67.40 -45.31 -13.99
CA GLN A 740 66.78 -44.25 -13.17
C GLN A 740 66.05 -44.81 -11.93
N ASP A 741 65.99 -46.14 -11.81
CA ASP A 741 65.26 -46.89 -10.79
C ASP A 741 63.78 -46.45 -10.69
N ALA A 742 63.16 -46.06 -11.81
CA ALA A 742 61.88 -45.37 -11.86
C ALA A 742 60.92 -45.97 -12.90
N CYS A 743 59.62 -45.83 -12.65
CA CYS A 743 58.60 -46.16 -13.63
C CYS A 743 58.39 -44.97 -14.58
N VAL A 744 58.38 -45.24 -15.87
CA VAL A 744 58.20 -44.26 -16.95
C VAL A 744 57.00 -44.70 -17.78
N VAL A 745 56.15 -43.75 -18.16
CA VAL A 745 54.99 -43.98 -19.02
C VAL A 745 55.25 -43.37 -20.39
N GLU A 746 55.08 -44.14 -21.46
CA GLU A 746 55.21 -43.67 -22.83
C GLU A 746 53.91 -43.90 -23.62
N GLN A 747 53.57 -42.92 -24.45
CA GLN A 747 52.49 -43.03 -25.44
C GLN A 747 52.91 -42.28 -26.68
N MET A 748 52.85 -42.94 -27.84
CA MET A 748 53.39 -42.44 -29.10
C MET A 748 54.87 -42.03 -28.90
N GLU A 749 55.16 -40.73 -29.02
CA GLU A 749 56.50 -40.15 -28.83
C GLU A 749 56.60 -39.33 -27.52
N ALA A 750 55.57 -39.35 -26.67
CA ALA A 750 55.58 -38.69 -25.38
C ALA A 750 56.08 -39.65 -24.29
N ARG A 751 56.94 -39.15 -23.40
CA ARG A 751 57.55 -39.89 -22.29
C ARG A 751 57.39 -39.08 -21.00
N PHE A 752 56.87 -39.71 -19.95
CA PHE A 752 56.58 -39.07 -18.66
C PHE A 752 57.09 -39.95 -17.51
N ASP A 753 57.61 -39.33 -16.45
CA ASP A 753 57.86 -40.05 -15.21
C ASP A 753 56.55 -40.37 -14.49
N TYR A 754 56.44 -41.57 -13.93
CA TYR A 754 55.29 -41.92 -13.10
C TYR A 754 55.29 -41.07 -11.83
N GLY A 755 54.19 -40.35 -11.56
CA GLY A 755 54.13 -39.33 -10.50
C GLY A 755 54.25 -39.86 -9.07
N ASN A 756 54.13 -41.17 -8.83
CA ASN A 756 54.23 -41.83 -7.52
C ASN A 756 53.28 -41.29 -6.41
N GLU A 757 52.31 -40.43 -6.73
CA GLU A 757 51.27 -39.98 -5.78
C GLU A 757 50.49 -41.19 -5.26
N PHE A 758 50.23 -41.24 -3.96
CA PHE A 758 49.43 -42.32 -3.37
C PHE A 758 47.95 -42.11 -3.68
N LEU A 759 47.38 -43.06 -4.43
CA LEU A 759 45.99 -43.06 -4.88
C LEU A 759 45.14 -44.12 -4.18
N GLY A 760 45.72 -45.00 -3.37
CA GLY A 760 45.01 -46.08 -2.69
C GLY A 760 44.44 -47.13 -3.65
N ALA A 761 43.19 -47.53 -3.40
CA ALA A 761 42.47 -48.53 -4.20
C ALA A 761 41.24 -47.93 -4.93
N PRO A 762 41.46 -46.98 -5.88
CA PRO A 762 40.38 -46.29 -6.55
C PRO A 762 39.63 -47.24 -7.49
N THR A 763 38.33 -47.00 -7.69
CA THR A 763 37.54 -47.75 -8.65
C THR A 763 38.03 -47.46 -10.06
N ARG A 764 38.51 -48.49 -10.77
CA ARG A 764 38.95 -48.37 -12.16
C ARG A 764 37.74 -48.42 -13.10
N LEU A 765 37.65 -47.47 -14.03
CA LEU A 765 36.63 -47.47 -15.08
C LEU A 765 37.04 -48.39 -16.23
N VAL A 766 36.05 -48.91 -16.95
CA VAL A 766 36.26 -49.72 -18.16
C VAL A 766 36.86 -48.84 -19.25
N VAL A 767 37.93 -49.31 -19.87
CA VAL A 767 38.59 -48.62 -20.99
C VAL A 767 37.80 -48.87 -22.27
N THR A 768 37.49 -47.81 -23.01
CA THR A 768 36.75 -47.82 -24.27
C THR A 768 37.56 -47.11 -25.36
N PRO A 769 37.25 -47.33 -26.66
CA PRO A 769 37.91 -46.60 -27.74
C PRO A 769 37.81 -45.07 -27.61
N LEU A 770 36.76 -44.56 -26.95
CA LEU A 770 36.63 -43.13 -26.68
C LEU A 770 37.67 -42.66 -25.63
N THR A 771 37.86 -43.42 -24.56
CA THR A 771 38.85 -43.06 -23.53
C THR A 771 40.28 -43.14 -24.07
N ASP A 772 40.59 -44.07 -24.97
CA ASP A 772 41.92 -44.14 -25.60
C ASP A 772 42.20 -42.92 -26.49
N ARG A 773 41.20 -42.45 -27.23
CA ARG A 773 41.30 -41.20 -28.00
C ARG A 773 41.49 -39.98 -27.11
N CYS A 774 40.85 -39.95 -25.95
CA CYS A 774 41.07 -38.90 -24.96
C CYS A 774 42.52 -38.90 -24.47
N TRP A 775 43.07 -40.07 -24.09
CA TRP A 775 44.46 -40.17 -23.65
C TRP A 775 45.45 -39.72 -24.71
N LEU A 776 45.29 -40.17 -25.97
CA LEU A 776 46.13 -39.72 -27.08
C LEU A 776 46.12 -38.19 -27.26
N THR A 777 44.96 -37.57 -27.08
CA THR A 777 44.83 -36.11 -27.17
C THR A 777 45.53 -35.44 -26.00
N ILE A 778 45.34 -35.94 -24.78
CA ILE A 778 45.94 -35.36 -23.56
C ILE A 778 47.47 -35.46 -23.60
N THR A 779 48.03 -36.64 -23.91
CA THR A 779 49.48 -36.85 -23.93
C THR A 779 50.17 -36.11 -25.06
N SER A 780 49.52 -35.97 -26.23
CA SER A 780 50.06 -35.17 -27.33
C SER A 780 50.07 -33.67 -27.03
N GLU A 781 49.07 -33.13 -26.36
CA GLU A 781 49.06 -31.74 -25.91
C GLU A 781 50.06 -31.49 -24.76
N GLU A 782 50.19 -32.41 -23.80
CA GLU A 782 51.16 -32.23 -22.72
C GLU A 782 52.61 -32.27 -23.24
N ARG A 783 52.89 -33.11 -24.24
CA ARG A 783 54.20 -33.09 -24.92
C ARG A 783 54.47 -31.75 -25.59
N LYS A 784 53.48 -31.14 -26.25
CA LYS A 784 53.63 -29.78 -26.82
C LYS A 784 53.94 -28.77 -25.72
N ARG A 785 53.28 -28.87 -24.57
CA ARG A 785 53.53 -28.02 -23.41
C ARG A 785 54.96 -28.16 -22.89
N GLN A 786 55.45 -29.38 -22.73
CA GLN A 786 56.83 -29.65 -22.33
C GLN A 786 57.83 -29.05 -23.33
N SER A 787 57.60 -29.23 -24.63
CA SER A 787 58.46 -28.64 -25.68
C SER A 787 58.44 -27.11 -25.75
N LEU A 788 57.45 -26.44 -25.13
CA LEU A 788 57.39 -24.98 -25.03
C LEU A 788 58.08 -24.45 -23.75
N LEU A 789 58.27 -25.32 -22.75
CA LEU A 789 58.92 -25.00 -21.48
C LEU A 789 60.43 -25.29 -21.52
N GLU A 790 60.84 -26.27 -22.33
CA GLU A 790 62.23 -26.53 -22.73
C GLU A 790 62.72 -25.51 -23.78
#